data_AF-A0A3Q3NRF5-F1
#
_entry.id   AF-A0A3Q3NRF5-F1
#
_cell.length_a   1.000
_cell.length_b   1.000
_cell.length_c   1.000
_cell.angle_alpha   90.00
_cell.angle_beta   90.00
_cell.angle_gamma   90.00
#
_symmetry.space_group_name_H-M   'P 1'
#
loop_
_entity.id
_entity.type
_entity.pdbx_description
1 polymer ?
#
loop_
_entity_poly.entity_id
_entity_poly.type
_entity_poly.pdbx_seq_one_letter_code
_entity_poly.pdbx_strand_id
1 'polypeptide(L)'
;MGLDTVLYAVLARLIEAIGQELTYLLPNRNFQPRAYASLFRELEETLVDIGLSSFGVSDTSLEELFTANTDGVLQTNGQGPCDVPGGSDGRGSYQVRGLQLTIKQFLALLIKRLQHATRSFKDFLAQIVLPASFVFLALTFTLIVPPFGEYPSLTLSPWMYGRQYTFFSNERPLDAQMRYFGEVLLDKPGFGTRCMAEEPLEDFPCNNITTEWEMGLVNPVLIDMLAGPEWDALRPSPDCQCSTPRKLTMLPVCPEGAGGLPPPQRIQSTGDVLMDLTGRNISDYLVKTYPSLIRTSLKSKYWVNEQRYGGISVGGQLPVLDLQPKTIQDVAAQLGRLLNVTGGKYSKQTLKDIGMFLKYMETQNNVKVWYNNKGWHAMVSFMNVANNAILRANLPKDANLDKYGITAINHPLNLTKEQLSEITVLTTAVDAVVAICVIFATSFVPASFVLYLIQERVTQAKHLQFVSGVSPLVYWMANFLWDMLNYSMSAVMVVEIFIFFNKKCYTSGNNLQALIALLMLYGWSVTPMMYPMSFVFSVPSTAYVSLSCINLFIGINCSAITFILDLFEGTTLNQLLKTVLLVFPHYCLGRGLVDMAMNQAMTDVFARFGEDYSPDPFDWDFIGKNLFCMAVEGFVYFILNLLLQYRFFLDHWISEGPKPFILNEDLDVAQERQRIYESEKTNDILHIKDLTKTYPGMMIPAVDRICVGVSAGECFGLLGVNGAGKTTTFKMLTGRHRRHIRRGVSGRAQVRREGLIILTSILDVHQNMGYCPQFDAIDELLTGREHLHLYARLRGVPEYEISRVAEWAIQKLGLSEYADQSAGTY
;
A
#
# COMPACT_ATOMS: atom_id res chain seq x y z
N MET A 1 34.59 8.73 -62.90
CA MET A 1 35.08 7.72 -61.94
C MET A 1 35.13 8.23 -60.49
N GLY A 2 34.56 9.42 -60.17
CA GLY A 2 34.67 10.03 -58.84
C GLY A 2 33.48 9.74 -57.90
N LEU A 3 32.25 10.02 -58.33
CA LEU A 3 31.05 9.98 -57.46
C LEU A 3 30.71 8.58 -56.94
N ASP A 4 30.70 7.58 -57.82
CA ASP A 4 30.37 6.20 -57.46
C ASP A 4 31.33 5.61 -56.42
N THR A 5 32.60 6.04 -56.41
CA THR A 5 33.62 5.55 -55.48
C THR A 5 33.41 6.07 -54.06
N VAL A 6 33.02 7.36 -53.92
CA VAL A 6 32.73 8.01 -52.64
C VAL A 6 31.44 7.45 -52.03
N LEU A 7 30.41 7.22 -52.85
CA LEU A 7 29.13 6.66 -52.40
C LEU A 7 29.16 5.14 -52.17
N TYR A 8 30.03 4.39 -52.85
CA TYR A 8 30.25 2.95 -52.58
C TYR A 8 30.77 2.71 -51.16
N ALA A 9 31.61 3.60 -50.63
CA ALA A 9 32.17 3.49 -49.29
C ALA A 9 31.10 3.50 -48.18
N VAL A 10 29.91 4.02 -48.48
CA VAL A 10 28.78 4.14 -47.53
C VAL A 10 27.59 3.25 -47.91
N LEU A 11 27.77 2.34 -48.90
CA LEU A 11 26.70 1.45 -49.40
C LEU A 11 25.43 2.22 -49.83
N ALA A 12 25.60 3.42 -50.38
CA ALA A 12 24.47 4.22 -50.86
C ALA A 12 23.90 3.63 -52.16
N ARG A 13 22.57 3.57 -52.27
CA ARG A 13 21.88 2.97 -53.42
C ARG A 13 21.27 4.06 -54.30
N LEU A 14 21.62 4.11 -55.58
CA LEU A 14 20.96 5.00 -56.53
C LEU A 14 19.47 4.64 -56.66
N ILE A 15 18.59 5.61 -56.44
CA ILE A 15 17.13 5.47 -56.54
C ILE A 15 16.64 6.01 -57.88
N GLU A 16 17.07 7.23 -58.22
CA GLU A 16 16.59 7.97 -59.38
C GLU A 16 17.75 8.69 -60.09
N ALA A 17 17.68 8.70 -61.42
CA ALA A 17 18.61 9.44 -62.28
C ALA A 17 17.77 10.16 -63.34
N ILE A 18 17.54 11.46 -63.13
CA ILE A 18 16.68 12.27 -63.99
C ILE A 18 17.51 13.42 -64.54
N GLY A 19 17.86 13.34 -65.83
CA GLY A 19 18.61 14.39 -66.52
C GLY A 19 19.99 14.65 -65.90
N GLN A 20 20.15 15.79 -65.23
CA GLN A 20 21.40 16.23 -64.59
C GLN A 20 21.41 16.01 -63.06
N GLU A 21 20.35 15.43 -62.49
CA GLU A 21 20.22 15.17 -61.05
C GLU A 21 20.24 13.66 -60.75
N LEU A 22 20.94 13.28 -59.68
CA LEU A 22 21.10 11.91 -59.20
C LEU A 22 20.68 11.83 -57.72
N THR A 23 19.76 10.92 -57.40
CA THR A 23 19.22 10.74 -56.03
C THR A 23 19.66 9.39 -55.47
N TYR A 24 20.37 9.40 -54.32
CA TYR A 24 20.87 8.21 -53.63
C TYR A 24 20.21 8.00 -52.27
N LEU A 25 19.83 6.76 -51.96
CA LEU A 25 19.36 6.33 -50.64
C LEU A 25 20.55 6.03 -49.73
N LEU A 26 20.60 6.69 -48.58
CA LEU A 26 21.59 6.40 -47.55
C LEU A 26 21.05 5.39 -46.52
N PRO A 27 21.85 4.41 -46.04
CA PRO A 27 21.38 3.38 -45.12
C PRO A 27 21.13 3.90 -43.69
N ASN A 28 19.92 3.70 -43.17
CA ASN A 28 19.50 4.21 -41.84
C ASN A 28 19.73 3.23 -40.66
N ARG A 29 20.08 1.96 -40.92
CA ARG A 29 20.28 0.96 -39.86
C ARG A 29 21.77 0.75 -39.53
N ASN A 30 22.12 0.88 -38.25
CA ASN A 30 23.46 0.64 -37.65
C ASN A 30 24.60 1.60 -38.04
N PHE A 31 24.32 2.76 -38.64
CA PHE A 31 25.35 3.73 -39.03
C PHE A 31 25.60 4.80 -37.94
N GLN A 32 26.87 5.10 -37.65
CA GLN A 32 27.23 6.11 -36.64
C GLN A 32 27.12 7.54 -37.22
N PRO A 33 26.58 8.52 -36.46
CA PRO A 33 26.42 9.91 -36.93
C PRO A 33 27.71 10.57 -37.45
N ARG A 34 28.87 10.15 -36.93
CA ARG A 34 30.19 10.67 -37.35
C ARG A 34 30.54 10.30 -38.80
N ALA A 35 30.01 9.19 -39.32
CA ALA A 35 30.29 8.76 -40.69
C ALA A 35 29.58 9.67 -41.72
N TYR A 36 28.37 10.14 -41.43
CA TYR A 36 27.66 11.11 -42.27
C TYR A 36 28.41 12.45 -42.34
N ALA A 37 28.91 12.94 -41.20
CA ALA A 37 29.71 14.17 -41.18
C ALA A 37 31.01 14.03 -42.00
N SER A 38 31.65 12.88 -41.96
CA SER A 38 32.84 12.59 -42.79
C SER A 38 32.49 12.56 -44.27
N LEU A 39 31.41 11.86 -44.65
CA LEU A 39 30.94 11.74 -46.03
C LEU A 39 30.61 13.12 -46.62
N PHE A 40 29.85 13.95 -45.91
CA PHE A 40 29.47 15.27 -46.42
C PHE A 40 30.68 16.20 -46.52
N ARG A 41 31.63 16.13 -45.58
CA ARG A 41 32.88 16.89 -45.67
C ARG A 41 33.72 16.47 -46.88
N GLU A 42 33.83 15.17 -47.13
CA GLU A 42 34.58 14.64 -48.28
C GLU A 42 33.90 14.98 -49.60
N LEU A 43 32.57 14.93 -49.67
CA LEU A 43 31.79 15.39 -50.84
C LEU A 43 31.95 16.90 -51.09
N GLU A 44 32.02 17.72 -50.04
CA GLU A 44 32.18 19.16 -50.16
C GLU A 44 33.60 19.55 -50.58
N GLU A 45 34.63 18.83 -50.10
CA GLU A 45 36.04 19.02 -50.49
C GLU A 45 36.31 18.55 -51.93
N THR A 46 35.60 17.51 -52.41
CA THR A 46 35.80 16.92 -53.74
C THR A 46 34.75 17.33 -54.78
N LEU A 47 33.84 18.25 -54.43
CA LEU A 47 32.69 18.67 -55.25
C LEU A 47 33.10 19.12 -56.66
N VAL A 48 34.14 19.95 -56.73
CA VAL A 48 34.69 20.53 -57.97
C VAL A 48 35.39 19.46 -58.82
N ASP A 49 36.08 18.51 -58.16
CA ASP A 49 36.84 17.44 -58.82
C ASP A 49 35.92 16.35 -59.40
N ILE A 50 34.75 16.16 -58.80
CA ILE A 50 33.74 15.19 -59.24
C ILE A 50 32.79 15.79 -60.30
N GLY A 51 32.82 17.12 -60.49
CA GLY A 51 32.02 17.82 -61.50
C GLY A 51 30.56 18.06 -61.09
N LEU A 52 30.27 18.08 -59.78
CA LEU A 52 28.94 18.42 -59.26
C LEU A 52 28.84 19.91 -58.95
N SER A 53 27.73 20.56 -59.28
CA SER A 53 27.50 21.98 -58.96
C SER A 53 27.04 22.20 -57.52
N SER A 54 26.28 21.26 -56.96
CA SER A 54 25.78 21.28 -55.58
C SER A 54 25.27 19.89 -55.19
N PHE A 55 25.16 19.63 -53.88
CA PHE A 55 24.42 18.49 -53.34
C PHE A 55 23.47 18.96 -52.24
N GLY A 56 22.38 18.22 -52.03
CA GLY A 56 21.40 18.48 -50.98
C GLY A 56 21.06 17.18 -50.25
N VAL A 57 20.63 17.31 -48.99
CA VAL A 57 20.15 16.19 -48.17
C VAL A 57 18.72 16.53 -47.78
N SER A 58 17.76 15.77 -48.32
CA SER A 58 16.38 15.81 -47.86
C SER A 58 16.10 14.59 -46.97
N ASP A 59 15.39 14.82 -45.87
CA ASP A 59 14.71 13.76 -45.15
C ASP A 59 13.35 13.62 -45.85
N THR A 60 13.00 12.44 -46.36
CA THR A 60 11.72 12.23 -47.07
C THR A 60 10.58 12.61 -46.14
N SER A 61 10.07 13.82 -46.32
CA SER A 61 8.92 14.30 -45.58
C SER A 61 7.66 13.71 -46.21
N LEU A 62 6.58 13.62 -45.42
CA LEU A 62 5.25 13.23 -45.94
C LEU A 62 4.84 14.05 -47.18
N GLU A 63 5.35 15.26 -47.35
CA GLU A 63 5.07 16.13 -48.50
C GLU A 63 5.64 15.58 -49.82
N GLU A 64 6.84 14.97 -49.82
CA GLU A 64 7.45 14.36 -51.02
C GLU A 64 6.75 13.05 -51.45
N LEU A 65 6.21 12.28 -50.50
CA LEU A 65 5.36 11.11 -50.82
C LEU A 65 4.04 11.51 -51.49
N PHE A 66 3.49 12.68 -51.14
CA PHE A 66 2.30 13.21 -51.79
C PHE A 66 2.59 13.71 -53.21
N THR A 67 3.73 14.36 -53.46
CA THR A 67 4.12 14.80 -54.82
C THR A 67 4.60 13.65 -55.72
N ALA A 68 5.32 12.66 -55.18
CA ALA A 68 5.73 11.48 -55.96
C ALA A 68 4.52 10.66 -56.45
N ASN A 69 3.44 10.60 -55.66
CA ASN A 69 2.19 9.99 -56.08
C ASN A 69 1.42 10.81 -57.13
N THR A 70 1.68 12.11 -57.27
CA THR A 70 1.10 12.92 -58.36
C THR A 70 1.88 12.78 -59.67
N ASP A 71 3.21 12.61 -59.61
CA ASP A 71 4.04 12.49 -60.83
C ASP A 71 3.90 11.13 -61.53
N GLY A 72 3.54 10.07 -60.79
CA GLY A 72 3.15 8.78 -61.38
C GLY A 72 1.82 8.78 -62.14
N VAL A 73 1.02 9.86 -62.07
CA VAL A 73 -0.33 9.94 -62.67
C VAL A 73 -0.36 10.84 -63.91
N LEU A 74 0.71 11.58 -64.23
CA LEU A 74 0.72 12.55 -65.33
C LEU A 74 1.24 12.04 -66.69
N GLN A 75 1.52 10.74 -66.83
CA GLN A 75 1.72 10.11 -68.14
C GLN A 75 0.69 9.03 -68.40
N THR A 76 -0.50 9.41 -68.87
CA THR A 76 -1.36 8.61 -69.79
C THR A 76 -2.54 9.48 -70.24
N ASN A 77 -2.31 10.32 -71.25
CA ASN A 77 -3.41 10.80 -72.08
C ASN A 77 -3.77 9.71 -73.09
N GLY A 78 -5.00 9.20 -73.03
CA GLY A 78 -5.62 8.40 -74.09
C GLY A 78 -6.14 7.03 -73.66
N GLN A 79 -7.45 6.96 -73.43
CA GLN A 79 -8.35 5.81 -73.57
C GLN A 79 -7.73 4.39 -73.51
N GLY A 80 -7.97 3.69 -72.40
CA GLY A 80 -7.76 2.24 -72.20
C GLY A 80 -8.25 1.81 -70.81
N PRO A 81 -8.64 0.55 -70.57
CA PRO A 81 -9.91 0.21 -69.93
C PRO A 81 -9.81 -0.13 -68.44
N CYS A 82 -10.48 0.64 -67.59
CA CYS A 82 -10.80 0.28 -66.21
C CYS A 82 -12.32 0.33 -65.97
N ASP A 83 -13.07 -0.39 -66.80
CA ASP A 83 -14.40 -0.86 -66.42
C ASP A 83 -14.24 -2.21 -65.70
N VAL A 84 -13.93 -2.15 -64.40
CA VAL A 84 -14.29 -3.24 -63.49
C VAL A 84 -15.71 -2.94 -63.00
N PRO A 85 -16.70 -3.79 -63.29
CA PRO A 85 -18.08 -3.50 -62.95
C PRO A 85 -18.32 -3.66 -61.44
N GLY A 86 -18.75 -2.58 -60.79
CA GLY A 86 -19.60 -2.57 -59.60
C GLY A 86 -19.14 -3.37 -58.37
N GLY A 87 -18.29 -2.76 -57.54
CA GLY A 87 -17.93 -3.29 -56.22
C GLY A 87 -17.65 -2.18 -55.20
N SER A 88 -18.69 -1.53 -54.68
CA SER A 88 -18.73 -0.69 -53.46
C SER A 88 -17.39 -0.11 -52.97
N ASP A 89 -17.03 1.09 -53.43
CA ASP A 89 -15.89 1.91 -52.96
C ASP A 89 -15.87 2.14 -51.44
N GLY A 90 -15.28 1.23 -50.64
CA GLY A 90 -14.94 1.43 -49.22
C GLY A 90 -16.06 1.92 -48.28
N ARG A 91 -17.28 2.09 -48.76
CA ARG A 91 -18.45 2.65 -48.08
C ARG A 91 -19.31 1.53 -47.57
N GLY A 92 -19.83 1.69 -46.37
CA GLY A 92 -20.92 0.85 -45.88
C GLY A 92 -22.15 0.99 -46.77
N SER A 93 -22.88 -0.11 -46.94
CA SER A 93 -24.16 -0.20 -47.63
C SER A 93 -25.17 0.86 -47.15
N TYR A 94 -25.17 1.15 -45.84
CA TYR A 94 -25.92 2.24 -45.22
C TYR A 94 -25.16 2.77 -43.99
N GLN A 95 -25.52 3.95 -43.51
CA GLN A 95 -24.95 4.53 -42.29
C GLN A 95 -25.95 4.41 -41.14
N VAL A 96 -25.55 3.79 -40.03
CA VAL A 96 -26.37 3.72 -38.81
C VAL A 96 -26.48 5.13 -38.21
N ARG A 97 -27.70 5.63 -37.99
CA ARG A 97 -27.98 6.96 -37.40
C ARG A 97 -28.83 6.84 -36.12
N GLY A 98 -28.87 7.90 -35.33
CA GLY A 98 -29.74 8.02 -34.15
C GLY A 98 -29.29 7.19 -32.94
N LEU A 99 -30.25 6.68 -32.15
CA LEU A 99 -29.98 5.99 -30.88
C LEU A 99 -29.13 4.71 -31.08
N GLN A 100 -29.37 3.96 -32.15
CA GLN A 100 -28.58 2.76 -32.47
C GLN A 100 -27.10 3.10 -32.68
N LEU A 101 -26.79 4.26 -33.28
CA LEU A 101 -25.42 4.74 -33.42
C LEU A 101 -24.81 5.07 -32.06
N THR A 102 -25.55 5.73 -31.16
CA THR A 102 -25.04 6.07 -29.82
C THR A 102 -24.73 4.84 -28.98
N ILE A 103 -25.57 3.79 -29.05
CA ILE A 103 -25.31 2.50 -28.37
C ILE A 103 -24.09 1.82 -28.99
N LYS A 104 -23.98 1.84 -30.32
CA LYS A 104 -22.83 1.28 -31.03
C LYS A 104 -21.52 2.00 -30.67
N GLN A 105 -21.54 3.34 -30.59
CA GLN A 105 -20.41 4.15 -30.14
C GLN A 105 -20.04 3.83 -28.68
N PHE A 106 -21.03 3.68 -27.80
CA PHE A 106 -20.83 3.30 -26.41
C PHE A 106 -20.13 1.94 -26.29
N LEU A 107 -20.66 0.91 -26.96
CA LEU A 107 -20.06 -0.43 -26.97
C LEU A 107 -18.66 -0.43 -27.61
N ALA A 108 -18.45 0.36 -28.67
CA ALA A 108 -17.14 0.46 -29.32
C ALA A 108 -16.07 1.02 -28.37
N LEU A 109 -16.41 2.03 -27.56
CA LEU A 109 -15.50 2.57 -26.53
C LEU A 109 -15.22 1.56 -25.42
N LEU A 110 -16.21 0.76 -25.01
CA LEU A 110 -16.00 -0.32 -24.04
C LEU A 110 -15.09 -1.42 -24.59
N ILE A 111 -15.28 -1.83 -25.85
CA ILE A 111 -14.43 -2.82 -26.52
C ILE A 111 -12.99 -2.30 -26.62
N LYS A 112 -12.81 -1.02 -26.98
CA LYS A 112 -11.48 -0.37 -26.99
C LYS A 112 -10.79 -0.49 -25.64
N ARG A 113 -11.51 -0.14 -24.55
CA ARG A 113 -11.00 -0.22 -23.19
C ARG A 113 -10.66 -1.65 -22.78
N LEU A 114 -11.50 -2.63 -23.13
CA LEU A 114 -11.24 -4.06 -22.89
C LEU A 114 -9.97 -4.54 -23.62
N GLN A 115 -9.81 -4.20 -24.90
CA GLN A 115 -8.63 -4.58 -25.68
C GLN A 115 -7.35 -3.97 -25.10
N HIS A 116 -7.39 -2.70 -24.69
CA HIS A 116 -6.27 -2.06 -24.01
C HIS A 116 -5.96 -2.74 -22.66
N ALA A 117 -6.97 -2.96 -21.82
CA ALA A 117 -6.81 -3.54 -20.48
C ALA A 117 -6.25 -4.97 -20.51
N THR A 118 -6.71 -5.80 -21.45
CA THR A 118 -6.22 -7.19 -21.60
C THR A 118 -4.75 -7.28 -22.02
N ARG A 119 -4.21 -6.24 -22.69
CA ARG A 119 -2.81 -6.17 -23.13
C ARG A 119 -1.91 -5.36 -22.21
N SER A 120 -2.49 -4.47 -21.39
CA SER A 120 -1.74 -3.62 -20.47
C SER A 120 -1.41 -4.36 -19.17
N PHE A 121 -0.23 -5.01 -19.15
CA PHE A 121 0.28 -5.63 -17.92
C PHE A 121 0.47 -4.62 -16.77
N LYS A 122 0.81 -3.37 -17.10
CA LYS A 122 1.00 -2.29 -16.11
C LYS A 122 -0.30 -1.97 -15.38
N ASP A 123 -1.41 -1.89 -16.11
CA ASP A 123 -2.73 -1.62 -15.52
C ASP A 123 -3.22 -2.79 -14.68
N PHE A 124 -3.01 -4.03 -15.14
CA PHE A 124 -3.33 -5.23 -14.37
C PHE A 124 -2.58 -5.26 -13.02
N LEU A 125 -1.27 -4.98 -13.04
CA LEU A 125 -0.45 -4.92 -11.83
C LEU A 125 -0.94 -3.83 -10.85
N ALA A 126 -1.19 -2.63 -11.36
CA ALA A 126 -1.57 -1.47 -10.54
C ALA A 126 -3.00 -1.55 -9.99
N GLN A 127 -3.96 -2.07 -10.76
CA GLN A 127 -5.38 -2.06 -10.41
C GLN A 127 -5.82 -3.28 -9.59
N ILE A 128 -5.18 -4.44 -9.80
CA ILE A 128 -5.62 -5.72 -9.20
C ILE A 128 -4.56 -6.26 -8.23
N VAL A 129 -3.33 -6.47 -8.69
CA VAL A 129 -2.29 -7.15 -7.89
C VAL A 129 -1.84 -6.31 -6.69
N LEU A 130 -1.57 -5.02 -6.91
CA LEU A 130 -1.02 -4.14 -5.89
C LEU A 130 -1.99 -3.93 -4.70
N PRO A 131 -3.28 -3.60 -4.89
CA PRO A 131 -4.21 -3.46 -3.77
C PRO A 131 -4.36 -4.75 -2.96
N ALA A 132 -4.54 -5.89 -3.63
CA ALA A 132 -4.72 -7.17 -2.96
C ALA A 132 -3.48 -7.62 -2.20
N SER A 133 -2.27 -7.45 -2.76
CA SER A 133 -1.03 -7.78 -2.06
C SER A 133 -0.85 -6.96 -0.77
N PHE A 134 -1.18 -5.66 -0.78
CA PHE A 134 -1.08 -4.82 0.41
C PHE A 134 -2.10 -5.20 1.48
N VAL A 135 -3.34 -5.51 1.10
CA VAL A 135 -4.37 -5.98 2.05
C VAL A 135 -3.99 -7.34 2.62
N PHE A 136 -3.52 -8.27 1.78
CA PHE A 136 -3.05 -9.58 2.22
C PHE A 136 -1.88 -9.47 3.20
N LEU A 137 -0.90 -8.61 2.92
CA LEU A 137 0.24 -8.35 3.80
C LEU A 137 -0.23 -7.75 5.14
N ALA A 138 -1.15 -6.79 5.10
CA ALA A 138 -1.70 -6.15 6.29
C ALA A 138 -2.44 -7.16 7.19
N LEU A 139 -3.27 -8.03 6.61
CA LEU A 139 -3.97 -9.08 7.37
C LEU A 139 -3.02 -10.16 7.88
N THR A 140 -1.99 -10.51 7.11
CA THR A 140 -0.93 -11.41 7.58
C THR A 140 -0.23 -10.83 8.82
N PHE A 141 0.05 -9.51 8.82
CA PHE A 141 0.62 -8.84 9.99
C PHE A 141 -0.29 -8.93 11.22
N THR A 142 -1.62 -8.88 11.05
CA THR A 142 -2.54 -9.03 12.19
C THR A 142 -2.51 -10.40 12.84
N LEU A 143 -2.13 -11.47 12.12
CA LEU A 143 -1.97 -12.80 12.71
C LEU A 143 -0.75 -12.90 13.64
N ILE A 144 0.24 -12.01 13.46
CA ILE A 144 1.45 -11.97 14.30
C ILE A 144 1.17 -11.25 15.62
N VAL A 145 0.21 -10.32 15.63
CA VAL A 145 -0.13 -9.54 16.82
C VAL A 145 -0.94 -10.45 17.77
N PRO A 146 -0.49 -10.64 19.02
CA PRO A 146 -1.20 -11.48 19.98
C PRO A 146 -2.57 -10.88 20.32
N PRO A 147 -3.60 -11.72 20.55
CA PRO A 147 -4.89 -11.23 21.00
C PRO A 147 -4.76 -10.62 22.40
N PHE A 148 -5.26 -9.40 22.57
CA PHE A 148 -5.25 -8.73 23.87
C PHE A 148 -6.50 -9.13 24.68
N GLY A 149 -6.32 -9.39 25.98
CA GLY A 149 -7.42 -9.68 26.90
C GLY A 149 -7.89 -11.13 26.96
N GLU A 150 -7.18 -12.07 26.34
CA GLU A 150 -7.31 -13.51 26.60
C GLU A 150 -6.08 -13.98 27.37
N TYR A 151 -6.22 -14.11 28.69
CA TYR A 151 -5.13 -14.55 29.57
C TYR A 151 -5.46 -15.95 30.11
N PRO A 152 -4.86 -17.03 29.55
CA PRO A 152 -5.12 -18.37 30.04
C PRO A 152 -4.52 -18.58 31.43
N SER A 153 -5.09 -19.52 32.19
CA SER A 153 -4.52 -19.95 33.46
C SER A 153 -3.14 -20.57 33.26
N LEU A 154 -2.18 -20.22 34.11
CA LEU A 154 -0.80 -20.66 34.00
C LEU A 154 -0.35 -21.42 35.25
N THR A 155 0.06 -22.68 35.09
CA THR A 155 0.68 -23.47 36.15
C THR A 155 2.08 -22.92 36.45
N LEU A 156 2.32 -22.52 37.69
CA LEU A 156 3.56 -21.89 38.12
C LEU A 156 4.60 -22.94 38.51
N SER A 157 5.61 -23.09 37.67
CA SER A 157 6.70 -24.03 37.88
C SER A 157 8.02 -23.52 37.31
N PRO A 158 9.18 -23.82 37.93
CA PRO A 158 10.47 -23.32 37.46
C PRO A 158 10.80 -23.66 35.99
N TRP A 159 10.40 -24.84 35.52
CA TRP A 159 10.70 -25.33 34.16
C TRP A 159 9.88 -24.67 33.04
N MET A 160 8.95 -23.76 33.37
CA MET A 160 8.24 -22.93 32.37
C MET A 160 9.18 -22.07 31.51
N TYR A 161 10.40 -21.83 32.00
CA TYR A 161 11.44 -21.07 31.29
C TYR A 161 12.39 -21.97 30.48
N GLY A 162 12.10 -23.28 30.37
CA GLY A 162 12.96 -24.27 29.73
C GLY A 162 14.11 -24.73 30.63
N ARG A 163 15.19 -25.25 30.02
CA ARG A 163 16.35 -25.76 30.76
C ARG A 163 17.13 -24.61 31.41
N GLN A 164 17.32 -24.70 32.72
CA GLN A 164 17.96 -23.67 33.53
C GLN A 164 18.97 -24.27 34.52
N TYR A 165 19.86 -23.40 34.99
CA TYR A 165 20.80 -23.65 36.07
C TYR A 165 20.20 -23.18 37.39
N THR A 166 19.70 -24.09 38.19
CA THR A 166 19.22 -23.82 39.57
C THR A 166 20.32 -24.16 40.56
N PHE A 167 20.21 -23.67 41.80
CA PHE A 167 21.17 -24.03 42.83
C PHE A 167 20.49 -24.38 44.15
N PHE A 168 21.21 -25.19 44.93
CA PHE A 168 20.90 -25.53 46.31
C PHE A 168 22.09 -25.16 47.18
N SER A 169 21.85 -24.69 48.40
CA SER A 169 22.90 -24.43 49.39
C SER A 169 22.41 -24.81 50.78
N ASN A 170 23.21 -25.58 51.51
CA ASN A 170 22.97 -25.84 52.92
C ASN A 170 23.90 -25.00 53.79
N GLU A 171 23.38 -23.96 54.45
CA GLU A 171 24.15 -23.09 55.35
C GLU A 171 24.61 -23.84 56.63
N ARG A 172 23.96 -24.97 56.97
CA ARG A 172 24.26 -25.76 58.18
C ARG A 172 24.27 -27.27 57.89
N PRO A 173 25.31 -27.76 57.20
CA PRO A 173 25.39 -29.18 56.82
C PRO A 173 25.55 -30.12 58.02
N LEU A 174 25.96 -29.61 59.19
CA LEU A 174 26.13 -30.40 60.41
C LEU A 174 24.80 -30.74 61.11
N ASP A 175 23.77 -29.91 60.92
CA ASP A 175 22.45 -30.13 61.52
C ASP A 175 21.70 -31.27 60.79
N ALA A 176 21.26 -32.27 61.55
CA ALA A 176 20.57 -33.44 61.03
C ALA A 176 19.22 -33.08 60.38
N GLN A 177 18.50 -32.09 60.92
CA GLN A 177 17.22 -31.66 60.34
C GLN A 177 17.41 -30.99 58.98
N MET A 178 18.42 -30.12 58.85
CA MET A 178 18.71 -29.43 57.59
C MET A 178 19.31 -30.37 56.55
N ARG A 179 20.08 -31.38 56.98
CA ARG A 179 20.56 -32.44 56.09
C ARG A 179 19.41 -33.25 55.51
N TYR A 180 18.49 -33.72 56.36
CA TYR A 180 17.30 -34.43 55.91
C TYR A 180 16.43 -33.58 54.99
N PHE A 181 16.25 -32.29 55.30
CA PHE A 181 15.52 -31.37 54.43
C PHE A 181 16.19 -31.24 53.05
N GLY A 182 17.52 -31.14 53.02
CA GLY A 182 18.30 -31.13 51.79
C GLY A 182 18.09 -32.41 50.98
N GLU A 183 18.17 -33.58 51.61
CA GLU A 183 17.91 -34.88 50.96
C GLU A 183 16.50 -34.93 50.34
N VAL A 184 15.46 -34.52 51.09
CA VAL A 184 14.06 -34.52 50.61
C VAL A 184 13.83 -33.58 49.43
N LEU A 185 14.52 -32.43 49.37
CA LEU A 185 14.44 -31.51 48.23
C LEU A 185 15.12 -32.07 46.97
N LEU A 186 16.10 -32.94 47.16
CA LEU A 186 17.03 -33.42 46.15
C LEU A 186 16.70 -34.82 45.62
N ASP A 187 16.10 -35.67 46.44
CA ASP A 187 15.68 -37.02 46.09
C ASP A 187 14.32 -37.02 45.36
N LYS A 188 13.94 -38.17 44.80
CA LYS A 188 12.65 -38.32 44.09
C LYS A 188 11.48 -37.92 45.01
N PRO A 189 10.53 -37.09 44.53
CA PRO A 189 10.23 -36.76 43.12
C PRO A 189 11.06 -35.59 42.52
N GLY A 190 12.02 -35.05 43.27
CA GLY A 190 12.94 -34.00 42.82
C GLY A 190 12.43 -32.58 43.06
N PHE A 191 13.07 -31.62 42.39
CA PHE A 191 12.84 -30.19 42.56
C PHE A 191 11.46 -29.75 42.07
N GLY A 192 10.50 -29.57 42.99
CA GLY A 192 9.12 -29.15 42.69
C GLY A 192 8.17 -30.34 42.45
N THR A 193 7.18 -30.16 41.57
CA THR A 193 6.08 -31.12 41.33
C THR A 193 6.08 -31.75 39.94
N ARG A 194 7.19 -31.70 39.19
CA ARG A 194 7.23 -32.21 37.80
C ARG A 194 7.03 -33.74 37.74
N CYS A 195 7.62 -34.48 38.68
CA CYS A 195 7.69 -35.94 38.66
C CYS A 195 6.81 -36.63 39.71
N MET A 196 5.60 -36.11 39.88
CA MET A 196 4.58 -36.72 40.73
C MET A 196 4.00 -37.97 40.08
N ALA A 197 3.59 -38.95 40.88
CA ALA A 197 3.13 -40.26 40.39
C ALA A 197 1.72 -40.27 39.77
N GLU A 198 0.81 -39.39 40.22
CA GLU A 198 -0.62 -39.44 39.85
C GLU A 198 -1.06 -38.35 38.85
N GLU A 199 -0.33 -37.23 38.75
CA GLU A 199 -0.61 -36.13 37.81
C GLU A 199 0.68 -35.63 37.11
N PRO A 200 1.19 -36.36 36.09
CA PRO A 200 2.27 -35.83 35.26
C PRO A 200 1.75 -34.67 34.41
N LEU A 201 2.43 -33.52 34.45
CA LEU A 201 2.13 -32.39 33.58
C LEU A 201 2.40 -32.79 32.11
N GLU A 202 1.38 -32.78 31.26
CA GLU A 202 1.46 -33.24 29.85
C GLU A 202 2.55 -32.50 29.05
N ASP A 203 2.73 -31.20 29.29
CA ASP A 203 3.73 -30.37 28.60
C ASP A 203 5.18 -30.63 29.06
N PHE A 204 5.38 -31.25 30.23
CA PHE A 204 6.68 -31.36 30.88
C PHE A 204 6.96 -32.77 31.45
N PRO A 205 7.22 -33.77 30.57
CA PRO A 205 7.48 -35.14 31.02
C PRO A 205 8.75 -35.22 31.87
N CYS A 206 8.81 -36.22 32.75
CA CYS A 206 9.98 -36.46 33.59
C CYS A 206 11.09 -37.21 32.87
N ASN A 207 12.32 -36.78 33.16
CA ASN A 207 13.50 -37.49 32.71
C ASN A 207 13.80 -38.64 33.68
N ASN A 208 14.10 -39.81 33.12
CA ASN A 208 14.51 -40.98 33.92
C ASN A 208 16.00 -40.92 34.33
N ILE A 209 16.69 -39.83 34.04
CA ILE A 209 18.15 -39.68 34.23
C ILE A 209 18.40 -38.69 35.38
N THR A 210 18.99 -39.19 36.47
CA THR A 210 19.62 -38.40 37.52
C THR A 210 21.11 -38.69 37.50
N THR A 211 21.95 -37.69 37.24
CA THR A 211 23.41 -37.88 37.29
C THR A 211 23.92 -37.75 38.72
N GLU A 212 25.07 -38.34 38.99
CA GLU A 212 25.80 -38.07 40.23
C GLU A 212 26.33 -36.62 40.24
N TRP A 213 26.80 -36.17 41.41
CA TRP A 213 27.43 -34.86 41.56
C TRP A 213 28.82 -34.88 40.94
N GLU A 214 28.99 -34.14 39.85
CA GLU A 214 30.26 -34.03 39.12
C GLU A 214 30.79 -32.60 39.16
N MET A 215 32.10 -32.42 39.32
CA MET A 215 32.72 -31.11 39.12
C MET A 215 32.87 -30.84 37.63
N GLY A 216 32.46 -29.64 37.20
CA GLY A 216 32.64 -29.21 35.81
C GLY A 216 34.12 -29.19 35.41
N LEU A 217 34.42 -29.46 34.14
CA LEU A 217 35.78 -29.43 33.61
C LEU A 217 36.39 -28.02 33.81
N VAL A 218 37.54 -27.96 34.49
CA VAL A 218 38.27 -26.72 34.78
C VAL A 218 39.63 -26.74 34.10
N ASN A 219 40.07 -25.59 33.59
CA ASN A 219 41.43 -25.41 33.12
C ASN A 219 42.42 -25.61 34.30
N PRO A 220 43.43 -26.50 34.19
CA PRO A 220 44.42 -26.74 35.24
C PRO A 220 45.13 -25.46 35.72
N VAL A 221 45.37 -24.51 34.82
CA VAL A 221 45.99 -23.21 35.14
C VAL A 221 45.17 -22.42 36.16
N LEU A 222 43.84 -22.55 36.11
CA LEU A 222 42.95 -21.87 37.04
C LEU A 222 42.99 -22.48 38.45
N ILE A 223 43.18 -23.81 38.52
CA ILE A 223 43.31 -24.55 39.78
C ILE A 223 44.58 -24.11 40.49
N ASP A 224 45.71 -24.08 39.77
CA ASP A 224 46.99 -23.63 40.31
C ASP A 224 46.97 -22.16 40.73
N MET A 225 46.28 -21.31 39.96
CA MET A 225 46.10 -19.88 40.29
C MET A 225 45.31 -19.68 41.59
N LEU A 226 44.21 -20.42 41.77
CA LEU A 226 43.35 -20.31 42.95
C LEU A 226 43.95 -21.00 44.19
N ALA A 227 44.92 -21.90 44.02
CA ALA A 227 45.69 -22.51 45.11
C ALA A 227 46.81 -21.61 45.64
N GLY A 228 47.07 -20.47 45.01
CA GLY A 228 48.07 -19.50 45.46
C GLY A 228 47.72 -18.82 46.79
N PRO A 229 48.71 -18.25 47.51
CA PRO A 229 48.52 -17.64 48.83
C PRO A 229 47.74 -16.31 48.82
N GLU A 230 47.34 -15.81 47.64
CA GLU A 230 46.53 -14.59 47.51
C GLU A 230 45.05 -14.81 47.85
N TRP A 231 44.59 -16.06 47.82
CA TRP A 231 43.17 -16.42 47.96
C TRP A 231 42.92 -17.20 49.26
N ASP A 232 42.19 -16.56 50.17
CA ASP A 232 41.86 -17.08 51.50
C ASP A 232 40.35 -17.35 51.63
N ALA A 233 39.93 -18.00 52.72
CA ALA A 233 38.50 -18.19 53.02
C ALA A 233 37.68 -16.88 53.06
N LEU A 234 38.31 -15.75 53.40
CA LEU A 234 37.70 -14.41 53.38
C LEU A 234 37.65 -13.79 51.98
N ARG A 235 38.58 -14.14 51.09
CA ARG A 235 38.66 -13.65 49.71
C ARG A 235 38.91 -14.83 48.77
N PRO A 236 37.87 -15.63 48.50
CA PRO A 236 38.03 -16.92 47.83
C PRO A 236 38.24 -16.81 46.32
N SER A 237 38.08 -15.63 45.73
CA SER A 237 38.21 -15.44 44.29
C SER A 237 38.51 -13.99 43.91
N PRO A 238 39.08 -13.75 42.71
CA PRO A 238 39.32 -12.41 42.17
C PRO A 238 38.09 -11.50 42.19
N ASP A 239 38.33 -10.20 42.38
CA ASP A 239 37.29 -9.17 42.33
C ASP A 239 36.98 -8.71 40.90
N CYS A 240 35.73 -8.32 40.68
CA CYS A 240 35.30 -7.78 39.39
C CYS A 240 35.46 -6.27 39.34
N GLN A 241 35.74 -5.74 38.15
CA GLN A 241 35.76 -4.30 37.90
C GLN A 241 34.33 -3.79 37.69
N CYS A 242 33.87 -2.92 38.60
CA CYS A 242 32.56 -2.30 38.57
C CYS A 242 32.56 -0.97 37.79
N SER A 243 31.38 -0.38 37.59
CA SER A 243 31.23 0.93 36.97
C SER A 243 31.98 2.01 37.75
N THR A 244 32.68 2.87 37.04
CA THR A 244 33.35 4.05 37.61
C THR A 244 32.65 5.32 37.12
N PRO A 245 32.83 6.48 37.78
CA PRO A 245 32.27 7.75 37.30
C PRO A 245 32.69 8.12 35.87
N ARG A 246 33.83 7.58 35.39
CA ARG A 246 34.35 7.80 34.02
C ARG A 246 33.88 6.76 33.01
N LYS A 247 33.49 5.56 33.46
CA LYS A 247 33.08 4.45 32.60
C LYS A 247 31.92 3.72 33.25
N LEU A 248 30.71 4.03 32.78
CA LEU A 248 29.49 3.34 33.17
C LEU A 248 29.40 2.01 32.42
N THR A 249 29.33 0.91 33.17
CA THR A 249 29.21 -0.46 32.65
C THR A 249 27.97 -1.11 33.24
N MET A 250 27.07 -1.67 32.40
CA MET A 250 25.86 -2.35 32.88
C MET A 250 26.14 -3.67 33.61
N LEU A 251 27.17 -4.41 33.18
CA LEU A 251 27.62 -5.65 33.80
C LEU A 251 29.05 -5.47 34.33
N PRO A 252 29.39 -6.02 35.50
CA PRO A 252 30.76 -5.98 35.99
C PRO A 252 31.69 -6.79 35.07
N VAL A 253 32.93 -6.31 34.91
CA VAL A 253 33.96 -7.00 34.14
C VAL A 253 34.76 -7.88 35.09
N CYS A 254 34.42 -9.16 35.10
CA CYS A 254 35.05 -10.15 35.95
C CYS A 254 36.21 -10.87 35.21
N PRO A 255 37.38 -11.05 35.85
CA PRO A 255 38.46 -11.89 35.32
C PRO A 255 38.09 -13.39 35.40
N GLU A 256 38.86 -14.25 34.72
CA GLU A 256 38.69 -15.69 34.86
C GLU A 256 38.97 -16.15 36.30
N GLY A 257 38.16 -17.07 36.82
CA GLY A 257 38.24 -17.52 38.22
C GLY A 257 37.45 -16.67 39.22
N ALA A 258 36.86 -15.54 38.81
CA ALA A 258 35.93 -14.78 39.65
C ALA A 258 34.69 -15.64 39.99
N GLY A 259 34.42 -15.82 41.30
CA GLY A 259 33.42 -16.77 41.82
C GLY A 259 33.99 -18.14 42.21
N GLY A 260 35.31 -18.35 42.02
CA GLY A 260 36.03 -19.57 42.37
C GLY A 260 35.82 -20.70 41.37
N LEU A 261 36.29 -21.91 41.72
CA LEU A 261 36.09 -23.12 40.91
C LEU A 261 34.59 -23.40 40.73
N PRO A 262 34.15 -23.96 39.59
CA PRO A 262 32.74 -24.29 39.39
C PRO A 262 32.26 -25.27 40.48
N PRO A 263 31.06 -25.05 41.05
CA PRO A 263 30.48 -25.96 42.03
C PRO A 263 30.17 -27.34 41.40
N PRO A 264 30.04 -28.39 42.21
CA PRO A 264 29.48 -29.66 41.76
C PRO A 264 28.10 -29.44 41.13
N GLN A 265 27.85 -30.10 40.01
CA GLN A 265 26.61 -30.01 39.26
C GLN A 265 26.04 -31.40 39.05
N ARG A 266 24.71 -31.49 38.99
CA ARG A 266 24.02 -32.70 38.55
C ARG A 266 22.75 -32.36 37.78
N ILE A 267 22.33 -33.25 36.90
CA ILE A 267 21.08 -33.16 36.18
C ILE A 267 20.02 -33.89 37.01
N GLN A 268 18.93 -33.22 37.35
CA GLN A 268 17.79 -33.85 38.03
C GLN A 268 16.84 -34.52 37.04
N SER A 269 16.01 -35.45 37.55
CA SER A 269 14.87 -36.03 36.83
C SER A 269 13.89 -34.97 36.33
N THR A 270 13.85 -33.80 36.97
CA THR A 270 13.07 -32.64 36.55
C THR A 270 13.66 -31.90 35.33
N GLY A 271 14.82 -32.30 34.82
CA GLY A 271 15.50 -31.73 33.65
C GLY A 271 16.36 -30.49 33.92
N ASP A 272 16.32 -29.96 35.15
CA ASP A 272 17.13 -28.82 35.57
C ASP A 272 18.58 -29.25 35.89
N VAL A 273 19.54 -28.33 35.67
CA VAL A 273 20.92 -28.52 36.12
C VAL A 273 21.06 -27.87 37.49
N LEU A 274 21.20 -28.68 38.52
CA LEU A 274 21.33 -28.20 39.89
C LEU A 274 22.80 -28.07 40.27
N MET A 275 23.18 -26.92 40.83
CA MET A 275 24.51 -26.64 41.38
C MET A 275 24.49 -26.64 42.91
N ASP A 276 25.47 -27.29 43.55
CA ASP A 276 25.65 -27.24 45.00
C ASP A 276 26.56 -26.08 45.41
N LEU A 277 25.98 -25.06 46.04
CA LEU A 277 26.68 -23.87 46.54
C LEU A 277 26.93 -23.92 48.05
N THR A 278 26.78 -25.09 48.68
CA THR A 278 27.03 -25.28 50.12
C THR A 278 28.42 -24.79 50.51
N GLY A 279 28.49 -23.99 51.58
CA GLY A 279 29.74 -23.41 52.10
C GLY A 279 30.29 -22.23 51.31
N ARG A 280 29.59 -21.71 50.29
CA ARG A 280 30.01 -20.53 49.53
C ARG A 280 29.24 -19.28 49.92
N ASN A 281 29.86 -18.12 49.71
CA ASN A 281 29.15 -16.86 49.74
C ASN A 281 28.25 -16.74 48.49
N ILE A 282 26.96 -17.04 48.66
CA ILE A 282 25.97 -17.12 47.57
C ILE A 282 25.87 -15.78 46.83
N SER A 283 25.78 -14.65 47.54
CA SER A 283 25.62 -13.34 46.89
C SER A 283 26.82 -12.97 46.03
N ASP A 284 28.04 -13.18 46.53
CA ASP A 284 29.27 -12.94 45.77
C ASP A 284 29.35 -13.86 44.54
N TYR A 285 29.07 -15.16 44.71
CA TYR A 285 29.05 -16.12 43.61
C TYR A 285 28.04 -15.75 42.52
N LEU A 286 26.82 -15.40 42.89
CA LEU A 286 25.77 -15.02 41.94
C LEU A 286 26.17 -13.80 41.13
N VAL A 287 26.71 -12.75 41.77
CA VAL A 287 27.12 -11.51 41.08
C VAL A 287 28.32 -11.74 40.17
N LYS A 288 29.35 -12.46 40.63
CA LYS A 288 30.59 -12.70 39.85
C LYS A 288 30.37 -13.63 38.66
N THR A 289 29.49 -14.63 38.78
CA THR A 289 29.23 -15.61 37.71
C THR A 289 28.18 -15.15 36.69
N TYR A 290 27.32 -14.19 37.05
CA TYR A 290 26.24 -13.72 36.17
C TYR A 290 26.73 -13.19 34.81
N PRO A 291 27.79 -12.35 34.71
CA PRO A 291 28.30 -11.90 33.40
C PRO A 291 28.76 -13.03 32.50
N SER A 292 29.37 -14.08 33.06
CA SER A 292 29.83 -15.24 32.29
C SER A 292 28.65 -16.07 31.73
N LEU A 293 27.64 -16.31 32.57
CA LEU A 293 26.39 -16.99 32.16
C LEU A 293 25.64 -16.20 31.07
N ILE A 294 25.60 -14.87 31.22
CA ILE A 294 24.96 -14.01 30.21
C ILE A 294 25.77 -14.00 28.90
N ARG A 295 27.11 -13.90 28.97
CA ARG A 295 27.97 -13.94 27.77
C ARG A 295 27.87 -15.25 27.00
N THR A 296 27.76 -16.38 27.69
CA THR A 296 27.55 -17.68 27.06
C THR A 296 26.16 -17.82 26.45
N SER A 297 25.15 -17.13 27.00
CA SER A 297 23.76 -17.12 26.48
C SER A 297 23.48 -16.10 25.37
N LEU A 298 24.43 -15.20 25.07
CA LEU A 298 24.30 -14.17 24.03
C LEU A 298 24.24 -14.82 22.65
N LYS A 299 23.02 -15.00 22.10
CA LYS A 299 22.83 -15.45 20.72
C LYS A 299 23.07 -14.32 19.70
N SER A 300 22.74 -13.08 20.07
CA SER A 300 23.03 -11.86 19.29
C SER A 300 23.22 -10.66 20.23
N LYS A 301 23.67 -9.51 19.70
CA LYS A 301 23.84 -8.27 20.46
C LYS A 301 22.57 -7.80 21.21
N TYR A 302 21.39 -8.23 20.77
CA TYR A 302 20.09 -7.79 21.28
C TYR A 302 19.27 -8.88 21.99
N TRP A 303 19.60 -10.17 21.81
CA TRP A 303 18.83 -11.29 22.35
C TRP A 303 19.66 -12.10 23.34
N VAL A 304 19.24 -12.03 24.61
CA VAL A 304 19.86 -12.72 25.75
C VAL A 304 18.76 -13.45 26.52
N ASN A 305 18.86 -14.77 26.62
CA ASN A 305 17.99 -15.57 27.48
C ASN A 305 18.66 -15.75 28.83
N GLU A 306 17.94 -15.50 29.92
CA GLU A 306 18.41 -15.84 31.25
C GLU A 306 18.57 -17.36 31.37
N GLN A 307 19.68 -17.79 31.98
CA GLN A 307 19.97 -19.21 32.21
C GLN A 307 19.71 -19.62 33.66
N ARG A 308 19.49 -18.65 34.56
CA ARG A 308 19.27 -18.87 35.99
C ARG A 308 18.12 -17.98 36.47
N TYR A 309 16.98 -18.60 36.78
CA TYR A 309 15.80 -17.89 37.28
C TYR A 309 15.65 -17.97 38.80
N GLY A 310 16.36 -18.87 39.49
CA GLY A 310 16.34 -18.95 40.95
C GLY A 310 17.12 -20.14 41.55
N GLY A 311 17.03 -20.25 42.87
CA GLY A 311 17.66 -21.28 43.70
C GLY A 311 17.21 -21.21 45.15
N ILE A 312 17.60 -22.18 45.97
CA ILE A 312 17.14 -22.33 47.36
C ILE A 312 18.34 -22.48 48.30
N SER A 313 18.34 -21.72 49.39
CA SER A 313 19.26 -21.90 50.52
C SER A 313 18.50 -22.36 51.75
N VAL A 314 19.05 -23.32 52.48
CA VAL A 314 18.45 -23.92 53.69
C VAL A 314 19.39 -23.76 54.88
N GLY A 315 18.84 -23.72 56.09
CA GLY A 315 19.63 -23.73 57.33
C GLY A 315 20.04 -22.36 57.86
N GLY A 316 19.34 -21.28 57.49
CA GLY A 316 19.52 -20.02 58.18
C GLY A 316 18.79 -20.02 59.52
N GLN A 317 19.45 -19.56 60.59
CA GLN A 317 18.85 -19.42 61.92
C GLN A 317 18.70 -17.94 62.25
N LEU A 318 17.50 -17.55 62.67
CA LEU A 318 17.26 -16.24 63.26
C LEU A 318 17.61 -16.28 64.75
N PRO A 319 18.05 -15.17 65.36
CA PRO A 319 18.34 -15.14 66.79
C PRO A 319 17.11 -15.57 67.57
N VAL A 320 17.23 -16.66 68.33
CA VAL A 320 16.17 -17.14 69.21
C VAL A 320 16.07 -16.16 70.38
N LEU A 321 14.85 -15.69 70.69
CA LEU A 321 14.63 -14.86 71.86
C LEU A 321 14.75 -15.76 73.10
N ASP A 322 15.68 -15.49 74.01
CA ASP A 322 15.82 -16.22 75.28
C ASP A 322 14.69 -15.93 76.29
N LEU A 323 13.59 -15.28 75.87
CA LEU A 323 12.49 -14.83 76.71
C LEU A 323 11.40 -15.90 76.78
N GLN A 324 11.40 -16.67 77.87
CA GLN A 324 10.31 -17.62 78.11
C GLN A 324 8.98 -16.89 78.42
N PRO A 325 7.86 -17.26 77.77
CA PRO A 325 6.54 -16.67 78.03
C PRO A 325 6.11 -16.69 79.50
N LYS A 326 6.50 -17.74 80.23
CA LYS A 326 6.20 -17.90 81.65
C LYS A 326 6.85 -16.79 82.49
N THR A 327 8.08 -16.41 82.17
CA THR A 327 8.79 -15.34 82.88
C THR A 327 8.07 -14.01 82.76
N ILE A 328 7.50 -13.70 81.59
CA ILE A 328 6.71 -12.46 81.39
C ILE A 328 5.40 -12.51 82.15
N GLN A 329 4.72 -13.66 82.15
CA GLN A 329 3.50 -13.88 82.93
C GLN A 329 3.77 -13.76 84.43
N ASP A 330 4.89 -14.32 84.91
CA ASP A 330 5.29 -14.29 86.31
C ASP A 330 5.68 -12.88 86.76
N VAL A 331 6.46 -12.14 85.95
CA VAL A 331 6.81 -10.74 86.22
C VAL A 331 5.56 -9.86 86.29
N ALA A 332 4.63 -10.03 85.35
CA ALA A 332 3.38 -9.25 85.36
C ALA A 332 2.48 -9.62 86.56
N ALA A 333 2.44 -10.90 86.96
CA ALA A 333 1.73 -11.33 88.15
C ALA A 333 2.36 -10.78 89.43
N GLN A 334 3.70 -10.72 89.51
CA GLN A 334 4.43 -10.10 90.62
C GLN A 334 4.23 -8.59 90.69
N LEU A 335 4.28 -7.89 89.55
CA LEU A 335 4.01 -6.44 89.46
C LEU A 335 2.57 -6.12 89.89
N GLY A 336 1.59 -6.94 89.46
CA GLY A 336 0.19 -6.79 89.84
C GLY A 336 -0.03 -6.95 91.35
N ARG A 337 0.74 -7.84 92.01
CA ARG A 337 0.73 -8.00 93.47
C ARG A 337 1.38 -6.80 94.18
N LEU A 338 2.51 -6.30 93.68
CA LEU A 338 3.23 -5.14 94.23
C LEU A 338 2.43 -3.83 94.15
N LEU A 339 1.69 -3.63 93.05
CA LEU A 339 0.90 -2.42 92.80
C LEU A 339 -0.56 -2.53 93.27
N ASN A 340 -0.95 -3.66 93.89
CA ASN A 340 -2.32 -3.98 94.29
C ASN A 340 -3.36 -3.83 93.16
N VAL A 341 -2.98 -4.19 91.93
CA VAL A 341 -3.83 -4.12 90.74
C VAL A 341 -4.34 -5.51 90.40
N THR A 342 -5.63 -5.75 90.59
CA THR A 342 -6.30 -6.94 90.05
C THR A 342 -6.57 -6.69 88.57
N GLY A 343 -5.65 -7.14 87.71
CA GLY A 343 -5.76 -6.98 86.26
C GLY A 343 -7.14 -7.39 85.73
N GLY A 344 -7.72 -6.54 84.87
CA GLY A 344 -9.01 -6.78 84.21
C GLY A 344 -9.00 -7.97 83.26
N LYS A 345 -10.17 -8.33 82.72
CA LYS A 345 -10.33 -9.45 81.78
C LYS A 345 -9.37 -9.35 80.57
N TYR A 346 -9.22 -8.15 80.01
CA TYR A 346 -8.35 -7.91 78.85
C TYR A 346 -6.87 -8.06 79.18
N SER A 347 -6.37 -7.53 80.29
CA SER A 347 -4.94 -7.64 80.62
C SER A 347 -4.52 -9.09 80.89
N LYS A 348 -5.40 -9.89 81.52
CA LYS A 348 -5.19 -11.33 81.70
C LYS A 348 -5.19 -12.09 80.37
N GLN A 349 -6.01 -11.67 79.41
CA GLN A 349 -6.03 -12.27 78.07
C GLN A 349 -4.76 -11.91 77.29
N THR A 350 -4.36 -10.63 77.28
CA THR A 350 -3.10 -10.19 76.66
C THR A 350 -1.88 -10.92 77.22
N LEU A 351 -1.83 -11.15 78.54
CA LEU A 351 -0.75 -11.92 79.19
C LEU A 351 -0.74 -13.40 78.82
N LYS A 352 -1.89 -13.98 78.46
CA LYS A 352 -1.94 -15.33 77.89
C LYS A 352 -1.49 -15.33 76.43
N ASP A 353 -1.94 -14.33 75.66
CA ASP A 353 -1.68 -14.25 74.23
C ASP A 353 -0.23 -13.86 73.90
N ILE A 354 0.45 -13.12 74.78
CA ILE A 354 1.86 -12.73 74.58
C ILE A 354 2.79 -13.94 74.43
N GLY A 355 2.46 -15.06 75.09
CA GLY A 355 3.23 -16.29 74.96
C GLY A 355 3.10 -16.95 73.60
N MET A 356 1.88 -16.96 73.05
CA MET A 356 1.65 -17.42 71.68
C MET A 356 2.29 -16.48 70.66
N PHE A 357 2.20 -15.17 70.89
CA PHE A 357 2.83 -14.15 70.04
C PHE A 357 4.35 -14.32 69.95
N LEU A 358 5.04 -14.47 71.10
CA LEU A 358 6.49 -14.69 71.14
C LEU A 358 6.89 -16.00 70.43
N LYS A 359 6.12 -17.06 70.63
CA LYS A 359 6.35 -18.35 69.96
C LYS A 359 6.26 -18.25 68.43
N TYR A 360 5.40 -17.38 67.89
CA TYR A 360 5.32 -17.16 66.43
C TYR A 360 6.42 -16.26 65.88
N MET A 361 7.09 -15.47 66.72
CA MET A 361 8.28 -14.70 66.32
C MET A 361 9.56 -15.57 66.32
N GLU A 362 9.58 -16.64 67.11
CA GLU A 362 10.67 -17.61 67.13
C GLU A 362 10.63 -18.48 65.88
N THR A 363 11.57 -18.25 64.96
CA THR A 363 11.80 -19.10 63.79
C THR A 363 13.16 -19.78 63.93
N GLN A 364 13.15 -21.08 64.26
CA GLN A 364 14.39 -21.83 64.49
C GLN A 364 15.19 -22.04 63.21
N ASN A 365 14.51 -22.37 62.11
CA ASN A 365 15.11 -22.65 60.81
C ASN A 365 14.35 -21.89 59.72
N ASN A 366 15.08 -21.25 58.82
CA ASN A 366 14.52 -20.59 57.64
C ASN A 366 15.05 -21.20 56.34
N VAL A 367 14.18 -21.14 55.32
CA VAL A 367 14.50 -21.47 53.93
C VAL A 367 14.44 -20.17 53.15
N LYS A 368 15.51 -19.84 52.43
CA LYS A 368 15.61 -18.62 51.63
C LYS A 368 15.48 -18.99 50.16
N VAL A 369 14.50 -18.39 49.50
CA VAL A 369 14.31 -18.51 48.05
C VAL A 369 15.03 -17.35 47.37
N TRP A 370 15.97 -17.68 46.50
CA TRP A 370 16.64 -16.74 45.61
C TRP A 370 15.95 -16.78 44.26
N TYR A 371 15.46 -15.65 43.77
CA TYR A 371 14.82 -15.57 42.46
C TYR A 371 15.38 -14.41 41.65
N ASN A 372 15.36 -14.56 40.33
CA ASN A 372 15.73 -13.51 39.39
C ASN A 372 14.46 -12.83 38.89
N ASN A 373 14.32 -11.54 39.17
CA ASN A 373 13.13 -10.76 38.80
C ASN A 373 12.98 -10.51 37.28
N LYS A 374 13.95 -10.97 36.46
CA LYS A 374 13.80 -11.06 35.00
C LYS A 374 12.73 -12.08 34.59
N GLY A 375 12.52 -13.14 35.38
CA GLY A 375 11.44 -14.08 35.16
C GLY A 375 10.17 -13.56 35.84
N TRP A 376 9.16 -13.19 35.05
CA TRP A 376 7.89 -12.62 35.50
C TRP A 376 7.23 -13.41 36.65
N HIS A 377 7.29 -14.73 36.59
CA HIS A 377 6.70 -15.66 37.55
C HIS A 377 7.73 -16.40 38.43
N ALA A 378 9.03 -16.03 38.36
CA ALA A 378 10.09 -16.77 39.04
C ALA A 378 9.94 -16.77 40.57
N MET A 379 9.56 -15.64 41.17
CA MET A 379 9.37 -15.55 42.62
C MET A 379 8.40 -16.61 43.14
N VAL A 380 7.21 -16.69 42.53
CA VAL A 380 6.13 -17.57 43.01
C VAL A 380 6.43 -19.03 42.67
N SER A 381 7.06 -19.30 41.52
CA SER A 381 7.42 -20.67 41.14
C SER A 381 8.45 -21.30 42.08
N PHE A 382 9.54 -20.58 42.41
CA PHE A 382 10.53 -21.07 43.37
C PHE A 382 10.01 -21.09 44.82
N MET A 383 9.09 -20.19 45.18
CA MET A 383 8.38 -20.27 46.45
C MET A 383 7.54 -21.54 46.55
N ASN A 384 6.84 -21.92 45.48
CA ASN A 384 6.09 -23.17 45.43
C ASN A 384 7.01 -24.39 45.60
N VAL A 385 8.22 -24.37 45.01
CA VAL A 385 9.21 -25.43 45.23
C VAL A 385 9.62 -25.52 46.70
N ALA A 386 9.91 -24.39 47.35
CA ALA A 386 10.29 -24.37 48.76
C ALA A 386 9.17 -24.91 49.66
N ASN A 387 7.92 -24.52 49.41
CA ASN A 387 6.76 -25.03 50.15
C ASN A 387 6.53 -26.53 49.94
N ASN A 388 6.77 -27.03 48.73
CA ASN A 388 6.74 -28.47 48.46
C ASN A 388 7.81 -29.24 49.23
N ALA A 389 9.02 -28.68 49.34
CA ALA A 389 10.08 -29.27 50.15
C ALA A 389 9.72 -29.29 51.64
N ILE A 390 9.13 -28.20 52.15
CA ILE A 390 8.62 -28.12 53.53
C ILE A 390 7.51 -29.14 53.79
N LEU A 391 6.56 -29.29 52.86
CA LEU A 391 5.52 -30.30 52.97
C LEU A 391 6.14 -31.69 53.11
N ARG A 392 7.01 -32.05 52.18
CA ARG A 392 7.63 -33.37 52.12
C ARG A 392 8.53 -33.67 53.31
N ALA A 393 9.28 -32.69 53.80
CA ALA A 393 10.18 -32.86 54.94
C ALA A 393 9.44 -33.06 56.28
N ASN A 394 8.15 -32.70 56.36
CA ASN A 394 7.33 -32.86 57.55
C ASN A 394 6.36 -34.06 57.47
N LEU A 395 6.45 -34.87 56.42
CA LEU A 395 5.64 -36.09 56.29
C LEU A 395 6.12 -37.19 57.28
N PRO A 396 5.23 -38.12 57.64
CA PRO A 396 5.63 -39.33 58.36
C PRO A 396 6.68 -40.12 57.56
N LYS A 397 7.61 -40.80 58.24
CA LYS A 397 8.71 -41.54 57.60
C LYS A 397 8.26 -42.64 56.62
N ASP A 398 7.03 -43.15 56.78
CA ASP A 398 6.47 -44.22 55.94
C ASP A 398 5.70 -43.69 54.72
N ALA A 399 5.53 -42.36 54.60
CA ALA A 399 4.77 -41.77 53.50
C ALA A 399 5.61 -41.71 52.21
N ASN A 400 4.99 -42.05 51.08
CA ASN A 400 5.65 -41.93 49.78
C ASN A 400 5.65 -40.47 49.29
N LEU A 401 6.84 -39.87 49.17
CA LEU A 401 7.05 -38.48 48.77
C LEU A 401 6.48 -38.16 47.37
N ASP A 402 6.44 -39.15 46.47
CA ASP A 402 6.00 -38.98 45.08
C ASP A 402 4.49 -38.74 44.93
N LYS A 403 3.71 -38.93 45.99
CA LYS A 403 2.25 -38.70 46.02
C LYS A 403 1.85 -37.35 46.58
N TYR A 404 2.72 -36.67 47.32
CA TYR A 404 2.42 -35.41 47.98
C TYR A 404 3.13 -34.22 47.31
N GLY A 405 2.32 -33.31 46.76
CA GLY A 405 2.79 -32.10 46.10
C GLY A 405 1.68 -31.05 46.01
N ILE A 406 2.08 -29.79 45.98
CA ILE A 406 1.25 -28.60 45.88
C ILE A 406 1.56 -27.95 44.53
N THR A 407 0.57 -27.91 43.65
CA THR A 407 0.64 -27.15 42.40
C THR A 407 0.02 -25.77 42.63
N ALA A 408 0.66 -24.73 42.10
CA ALA A 408 0.16 -23.36 42.17
C ALA A 408 -0.21 -22.93 40.76
N ILE A 409 -1.46 -22.49 40.56
CA ILE A 409 -1.96 -22.03 39.27
C ILE A 409 -2.30 -20.55 39.40
N ASN A 410 -1.67 -19.71 38.57
CA ASN A 410 -2.07 -18.33 38.43
C ASN A 410 -3.24 -18.27 37.45
N HIS A 411 -4.44 -18.08 37.98
CA HIS A 411 -5.64 -17.84 37.17
C HIS A 411 -6.02 -16.37 37.29
N PRO A 412 -5.88 -15.57 36.21
CA PRO A 412 -6.30 -14.17 36.22
C PRO A 412 -7.80 -14.05 36.55
N LEU A 413 -8.18 -13.00 37.27
CA LEU A 413 -9.58 -12.65 37.44
C LEU A 413 -10.14 -12.07 36.13
N ASN A 414 -11.46 -12.14 35.96
CA ASN A 414 -12.13 -11.46 34.86
C ASN A 414 -11.86 -9.95 34.95
N LEU A 415 -11.57 -9.36 33.80
CA LEU A 415 -11.20 -7.95 33.68
C LEU A 415 -12.37 -7.04 34.06
N THR A 416 -12.05 -5.89 34.67
CA THR A 416 -13.05 -4.86 34.95
C THR A 416 -13.48 -4.12 33.68
N LYS A 417 -14.58 -3.35 33.73
CA LYS A 417 -15.04 -2.53 32.59
C LYS A 417 -13.97 -1.55 32.10
N GLU A 418 -13.23 -0.93 33.02
CA GLU A 418 -12.14 0.01 32.69
C GLU A 418 -11.00 -0.71 31.96
N GLN A 419 -10.55 -1.86 32.47
CA GLN A 419 -9.50 -2.65 31.83
C GLN A 419 -9.91 -3.19 30.46
N LEU A 420 -11.18 -3.61 30.32
CA LEU A 420 -11.74 -4.01 29.03
C LEU A 420 -11.78 -2.83 28.05
N SER A 421 -12.10 -1.62 28.51
CA SER A 421 -12.05 -0.43 27.66
C SER A 421 -10.65 -0.11 27.15
N GLU A 422 -9.61 -0.24 27.99
CA GLU A 422 -8.21 -0.06 27.57
C GLU A 422 -7.78 -1.11 26.54
N ILE A 423 -8.12 -2.38 26.79
CA ILE A 423 -7.82 -3.48 25.86
C ILE A 423 -8.56 -3.29 24.54
N THR A 424 -9.82 -2.85 24.59
CA THR A 424 -10.63 -2.52 23.42
C THR A 424 -9.92 -1.47 22.57
N VAL A 425 -9.44 -0.39 23.18
CA VAL A 425 -8.67 0.66 22.48
C VAL A 425 -7.42 0.10 21.81
N LEU A 426 -6.70 -0.82 22.48
CA LEU A 426 -5.51 -1.43 21.90
C LEU A 426 -5.85 -2.34 20.71
N THR A 427 -6.92 -3.12 20.81
CA THR A 427 -7.39 -3.97 19.70
C THR A 427 -7.90 -3.14 18.52
N THR A 428 -8.63 -2.05 18.78
CA THR A 428 -9.12 -1.17 17.71
C THR A 428 -8.00 -0.37 17.05
N ALA A 429 -6.90 -0.07 17.76
CA ALA A 429 -5.71 0.51 17.15
C ALA A 429 -5.08 -0.42 16.11
N VAL A 430 -5.00 -1.74 16.39
CA VAL A 430 -4.52 -2.74 15.42
C VAL A 430 -5.44 -2.80 14.20
N ASP A 431 -6.76 -2.75 14.41
CA ASP A 431 -7.73 -2.75 13.33
C ASP A 431 -7.76 -1.44 12.52
N ALA A 432 -7.49 -0.31 13.16
CA ALA A 432 -7.32 0.97 12.48
C ALA A 432 -6.10 0.97 11.54
N VAL A 433 -5.01 0.27 11.91
CA VAL A 433 -3.87 0.04 11.00
C VAL A 433 -4.31 -0.76 9.77
N VAL A 434 -5.14 -1.78 9.94
CA VAL A 434 -5.71 -2.53 8.80
C VAL A 434 -6.55 -1.62 7.90
N ALA A 435 -7.43 -0.80 8.50
CA ALA A 435 -8.24 0.17 7.75
C ALA A 435 -7.36 1.13 6.93
N ILE A 436 -6.29 1.67 7.54
CA ILE A 436 -5.32 2.53 6.85
C ILE A 436 -4.64 1.81 5.68
N CYS A 437 -4.24 0.55 5.87
CA CYS A 437 -3.66 -0.26 4.79
C CYS A 437 -4.65 -0.50 3.64
N VAL A 438 -5.93 -0.71 3.94
CA VAL A 438 -6.98 -0.84 2.92
C VAL A 438 -7.15 0.47 2.14
N ILE A 439 -7.20 1.62 2.83
CA ILE A 439 -7.28 2.94 2.17
C ILE A 439 -6.09 3.15 1.23
N PHE A 440 -4.88 2.81 1.69
CA PHE A 440 -3.68 2.90 0.88
C PHE A 440 -3.79 2.00 -0.35
N ALA A 441 -4.16 0.73 -0.18
CA ALA A 441 -4.36 -0.23 -1.26
C ALA A 441 -5.37 0.28 -2.29
N THR A 442 -6.55 0.74 -1.86
CA THR A 442 -7.62 1.18 -2.76
C THR A 442 -7.36 2.54 -3.40
N SER A 443 -6.42 3.34 -2.87
CA SER A 443 -6.09 4.68 -3.42
C SER A 443 -5.37 4.65 -4.78
N PHE A 444 -4.67 3.56 -5.10
CA PHE A 444 -3.92 3.42 -6.36
C PHE A 444 -4.82 3.14 -7.57
N VAL A 445 -5.90 2.38 -7.35
CA VAL A 445 -6.84 1.98 -8.40
C VAL A 445 -7.41 3.18 -9.18
N PRO A 446 -8.01 4.20 -8.53
CA PRO A 446 -8.58 5.34 -9.25
C PRO A 446 -7.51 6.24 -9.88
N ALA A 447 -6.30 6.31 -9.32
CA ALA A 447 -5.20 7.05 -9.92
C ALA A 447 -4.75 6.42 -11.25
N SER A 448 -4.80 5.08 -11.37
CA SER A 448 -4.53 4.37 -12.61
C SER A 448 -5.55 4.69 -13.71
N PHE A 449 -6.84 4.82 -13.38
CA PHE A 449 -7.87 5.19 -14.37
C PHE A 449 -7.62 6.58 -14.99
N VAL A 450 -7.19 7.54 -14.16
CA VAL A 450 -6.85 8.90 -14.63
C VAL A 450 -5.64 8.89 -15.56
N LEU A 451 -4.66 8.01 -15.35
CA LEU A 451 -3.48 7.91 -16.21
C LEU A 451 -3.88 7.63 -17.68
N TYR A 452 -4.80 6.68 -17.91
CA TYR A 452 -5.32 6.38 -19.25
C TYR A 452 -6.00 7.61 -19.88
N LEU A 453 -6.85 8.31 -19.11
CA LEU A 453 -7.57 9.49 -19.59
C LEU A 453 -6.61 10.63 -19.98
N ILE A 454 -5.51 10.80 -19.23
CA ILE A 454 -4.48 11.80 -19.56
C ILE A 454 -3.73 11.38 -20.82
N GLN A 455 -3.35 10.09 -20.96
CA GLN A 455 -2.72 9.58 -22.18
C GLN A 455 -3.59 9.87 -23.41
N GLU A 456 -4.88 9.52 -23.36
CA GLU A 456 -5.81 9.71 -24.48
C GLU A 456 -6.03 11.19 -24.84
N ARG A 457 -5.93 12.09 -23.86
CA ARG A 457 -5.98 13.53 -24.07
C ARG A 457 -4.68 14.07 -24.68
N VAL A 458 -3.53 13.58 -24.22
CA VAL A 458 -2.20 14.03 -24.68
C VAL A 458 -1.97 13.58 -26.12
N THR A 459 -2.25 12.31 -26.45
CA THR A 459 -2.16 11.76 -27.81
C THR A 459 -3.21 12.31 -28.77
N GLN A 460 -4.15 13.14 -28.28
CA GLN A 460 -5.28 13.67 -29.07
C GLN A 460 -6.26 12.61 -29.59
N ALA A 461 -6.15 11.36 -29.18
CA ALA A 461 -7.12 10.32 -29.51
C ALA A 461 -8.54 10.68 -29.02
N LYS A 462 -8.66 11.29 -27.83
CA LYS A 462 -9.94 11.81 -27.30
C LYS A 462 -10.57 12.83 -28.24
N HIS A 463 -9.75 13.70 -28.83
CA HIS A 463 -10.23 14.71 -29.78
C HIS A 463 -10.70 14.05 -31.08
N LEU A 464 -9.94 13.08 -31.60
CA LEU A 464 -10.30 12.36 -32.82
C LEU A 464 -11.61 11.57 -32.68
N GLN A 465 -11.89 11.02 -31.50
CA GLN A 465 -13.19 10.39 -31.21
C GLN A 465 -14.36 11.39 -31.24
N PHE A 466 -14.19 12.59 -30.69
CA PHE A 466 -15.20 13.64 -30.78
C PHE A 466 -15.40 14.17 -32.20
N VAL A 467 -14.33 14.24 -33.00
CA VAL A 467 -14.40 14.57 -34.44
C VAL A 467 -15.06 13.46 -35.23
N SER A 468 -15.06 12.21 -34.74
CA SER A 468 -15.77 11.09 -35.35
C SER A 468 -17.27 11.04 -34.99
N GLY A 469 -17.78 12.03 -34.26
CA GLY A 469 -19.21 12.16 -33.93
C GLY A 469 -19.62 11.59 -32.57
N VAL A 470 -18.68 11.25 -31.70
CA VAL A 470 -18.98 10.80 -30.32
C VAL A 470 -19.37 11.99 -29.44
N SER A 471 -20.48 11.88 -28.71
CA SER A 471 -20.86 12.91 -27.74
C SER A 471 -20.05 12.81 -26.44
N PRO A 472 -19.74 13.94 -25.76
CA PRO A 472 -19.01 13.90 -24.48
C PRO A 472 -19.70 13.08 -23.38
N LEU A 473 -21.04 13.05 -23.36
CA LEU A 473 -21.81 12.25 -22.40
C LEU A 473 -21.57 10.75 -22.60
N VAL A 474 -21.65 10.27 -23.85
CA VAL A 474 -21.38 8.85 -24.18
C VAL A 474 -19.95 8.47 -23.82
N TYR A 475 -18.98 9.34 -24.10
CA TYR A 475 -17.58 9.12 -23.76
C TYR A 475 -17.37 8.97 -22.24
N TRP A 476 -17.90 9.89 -21.43
CA TRP A 476 -17.71 9.83 -19.98
C TRP A 476 -18.48 8.69 -19.33
N MET A 477 -19.69 8.39 -19.80
CA MET A 477 -20.47 7.24 -19.33
C MET A 477 -19.80 5.90 -19.66
N ALA A 478 -19.24 5.76 -20.86
CA ALA A 478 -18.52 4.54 -21.25
C ALA A 478 -17.26 4.33 -20.41
N ASN A 479 -16.48 5.39 -20.20
CA ASN A 479 -15.30 5.35 -19.34
C ASN A 479 -15.66 5.03 -17.89
N PHE A 480 -16.68 5.69 -17.34
CA PHE A 480 -17.15 5.43 -15.98
C PHE A 480 -17.64 4.01 -15.76
N LEU A 481 -18.44 3.48 -16.68
CA LEU A 481 -18.92 2.10 -16.58
C LEU A 481 -17.74 1.11 -16.60
N TRP A 482 -16.78 1.32 -17.50
CA TRP A 482 -15.59 0.47 -17.58
C TRP A 482 -14.74 0.54 -16.31
N ASP A 483 -14.45 1.75 -15.83
CA ASP A 483 -13.65 1.97 -14.62
C ASP A 483 -14.36 1.35 -13.38
N MET A 484 -15.69 1.41 -13.30
CA MET A 484 -16.48 0.78 -12.23
C MET A 484 -16.45 -0.75 -12.30
N LEU A 485 -16.51 -1.34 -13.51
CA LEU A 485 -16.35 -2.79 -13.69
C LEU A 485 -14.97 -3.26 -13.25
N ASN A 486 -13.91 -2.56 -13.68
CA ASN A 486 -12.54 -2.88 -13.25
C ASN A 486 -12.34 -2.71 -11.74
N TYR A 487 -12.89 -1.64 -11.15
CA TYR A 487 -12.85 -1.43 -9.71
C TYR A 487 -13.56 -2.56 -8.94
N SER A 488 -14.73 -3.00 -9.42
CA SER A 488 -15.49 -4.07 -8.78
C SER A 488 -14.70 -5.39 -8.69
N MET A 489 -13.88 -5.70 -9.69
CA MET A 489 -12.98 -6.87 -9.66
C MET A 489 -11.94 -6.76 -8.54
N SER A 490 -11.34 -5.57 -8.37
CA SER A 490 -10.38 -5.31 -7.29
C SER A 490 -11.05 -5.39 -5.90
N ALA A 491 -12.26 -4.83 -5.77
CA ALA A 491 -13.03 -4.87 -4.53
C ALA A 491 -13.44 -6.29 -4.13
N VAL A 492 -13.89 -7.12 -5.09
CA VAL A 492 -14.20 -8.54 -4.85
C VAL A 492 -12.97 -9.29 -4.35
N MET A 493 -11.80 -9.06 -4.96
CA MET A 493 -10.56 -9.70 -4.54
C MET A 493 -10.15 -9.30 -3.11
N VAL A 494 -10.35 -8.03 -2.74
CA VAL A 494 -10.14 -7.56 -1.35
C VAL A 494 -11.10 -8.26 -0.36
N VAL A 495 -12.38 -8.40 -0.71
CA VAL A 495 -13.38 -9.09 0.13
C VAL A 495 -13.05 -10.58 0.28
N GLU A 496 -12.63 -11.26 -0.79
CA GLU A 496 -12.20 -12.66 -0.73
C GLU A 496 -11.00 -12.84 0.22
N ILE A 497 -10.06 -11.89 0.26
CA ILE A 497 -8.95 -11.92 1.22
C ILE A 497 -9.48 -11.80 2.66
N PHE A 498 -10.43 -10.88 2.94
CA PHE A 498 -11.02 -10.78 4.28
C PHE A 498 -11.72 -12.08 4.70
N ILE A 499 -12.43 -12.72 3.79
CA ILE A 499 -13.07 -14.02 4.02
C ILE A 499 -12.02 -15.11 4.30
N PHE A 500 -10.92 -15.14 3.55
CA PHE A 500 -9.84 -16.11 3.73
C PHE A 500 -9.19 -16.04 5.12
N PHE A 501 -8.96 -14.84 5.65
CA PHE A 501 -8.40 -14.65 7.00
C PHE A 501 -9.43 -14.79 8.13
N ASN A 502 -10.73 -14.92 7.80
CA ASN A 502 -11.86 -15.10 8.72
C ASN A 502 -11.86 -14.15 9.95
N LYS A 503 -11.59 -12.87 9.70
CA LYS A 503 -11.58 -11.85 10.76
C LYS A 503 -13.01 -11.41 11.12
N LYS A 504 -13.50 -11.83 12.29
CA LYS A 504 -14.89 -11.63 12.75
C LYS A 504 -15.41 -10.19 12.63
N CYS A 505 -14.55 -9.18 12.80
CA CYS A 505 -14.91 -7.76 12.64
C CYS A 505 -15.50 -7.42 11.26
N TYR A 506 -15.10 -8.15 10.23
CA TYR A 506 -15.47 -7.88 8.84
C TYR A 506 -16.25 -9.03 8.19
N THR A 507 -16.09 -10.27 8.66
CA THR A 507 -16.70 -11.48 8.06
C THR A 507 -17.98 -11.97 8.75
N SER A 508 -18.40 -11.34 9.85
CA SER A 508 -19.67 -11.66 10.50
C SER A 508 -20.87 -11.28 9.61
N GLY A 509 -22.00 -11.97 9.78
CA GLY A 509 -23.10 -11.99 8.81
C GLY A 509 -23.54 -10.62 8.27
N ASN A 510 -23.90 -9.68 9.17
CA ASN A 510 -24.31 -8.34 8.76
C ASN A 510 -23.13 -7.41 8.40
N ASN A 511 -21.96 -7.63 9.01
CA ASN A 511 -20.76 -6.82 8.78
C ASN A 511 -20.16 -7.05 7.38
N LEU A 512 -20.25 -8.27 6.85
CA LEU A 512 -19.79 -8.59 5.49
C LEU A 512 -20.58 -7.77 4.44
N GLN A 513 -21.89 -7.64 4.63
CA GLN A 513 -22.74 -6.85 3.74
C GLN A 513 -22.37 -5.35 3.79
N ALA A 514 -22.10 -4.83 4.99
CA ALA A 514 -21.66 -3.46 5.17
C ALA A 514 -20.28 -3.20 4.53
N LEU A 515 -19.34 -4.14 4.64
CA LEU A 515 -18.02 -4.05 3.98
C LEU A 515 -18.15 -3.98 2.45
N ILE A 516 -18.97 -4.86 1.86
CA ILE A 516 -19.20 -4.89 0.40
C ILE A 516 -19.83 -3.57 -0.05
N ALA A 517 -20.85 -3.08 0.67
CA ALA A 517 -21.50 -1.81 0.36
C ALA A 517 -20.51 -0.62 0.45
N LEU A 518 -19.66 -0.59 1.49
CA LEU A 518 -18.68 0.46 1.71
C LEU A 518 -17.63 0.49 0.59
N LEU A 519 -17.07 -0.66 0.19
CA LEU A 519 -16.09 -0.74 -0.89
C LEU A 519 -16.70 -0.37 -2.26
N MET A 520 -17.90 -0.86 -2.57
CA MET A 520 -18.55 -0.55 -3.86
C MET A 520 -18.94 0.92 -3.98
N LEU A 521 -19.49 1.53 -2.92
CA LEU A 521 -19.83 2.97 -2.92
C LEU A 521 -18.59 3.88 -2.89
N TYR A 522 -17.49 3.41 -2.33
CA TYR A 522 -16.21 4.09 -2.45
C TYR A 522 -15.72 4.14 -3.91
N GLY A 523 -15.80 3.03 -4.66
CA GLY A 523 -15.51 3.03 -6.10
C GLY A 523 -16.40 3.99 -6.89
N TRP A 524 -17.70 4.00 -6.58
CA TRP A 524 -18.70 4.89 -7.19
C TRP A 524 -18.39 6.38 -6.99
N SER A 525 -17.89 6.76 -5.82
CA SER A 525 -17.65 8.16 -5.44
C SER A 525 -16.25 8.66 -5.83
N VAL A 526 -15.22 7.83 -5.69
CA VAL A 526 -13.84 8.23 -5.97
C VAL A 526 -13.55 8.31 -7.46
N THR A 527 -14.12 7.42 -8.28
CA THR A 527 -13.83 7.44 -9.72
C THR A 527 -14.25 8.76 -10.40
N PRO A 528 -15.46 9.34 -10.16
CA PRO A 528 -15.80 10.65 -10.71
C PRO A 528 -15.06 11.81 -10.04
N MET A 529 -14.72 11.70 -8.75
CA MET A 529 -13.91 12.71 -8.04
C MET A 529 -12.55 12.93 -8.72
N MET A 530 -11.99 11.88 -9.31
CA MET A 530 -10.65 11.88 -9.89
C MET A 530 -10.60 12.37 -11.35
N TYR A 531 -11.71 12.32 -12.08
CA TYR A 531 -11.77 12.75 -13.49
C TYR A 531 -11.40 14.22 -13.74
N PRO A 532 -11.81 15.21 -12.93
CA PRO A 532 -11.37 16.59 -13.07
C PRO A 532 -9.85 16.78 -13.08
N MET A 533 -9.11 15.93 -12.35
CA MET A 533 -7.65 16.00 -12.29
C MET A 533 -7.00 15.68 -13.63
N SER A 534 -7.68 14.93 -14.51
CA SER A 534 -7.21 14.66 -15.88
C SER A 534 -7.08 15.93 -16.74
N PHE A 535 -7.74 17.04 -16.37
CA PHE A 535 -7.60 18.33 -17.07
C PHE A 535 -6.41 19.16 -16.58
N VAL A 536 -5.95 18.93 -15.35
CA VAL A 536 -4.91 19.73 -14.69
C VAL A 536 -3.51 19.26 -15.09
N PHE A 537 -3.30 17.94 -15.14
CA PHE A 537 -1.98 17.38 -15.42
C PHE A 537 -1.68 17.27 -16.91
N SER A 538 -0.49 17.69 -17.34
CA SER A 538 -0.01 17.52 -18.72
C SER A 538 0.70 16.19 -18.96
N VAL A 539 1.36 15.64 -17.94
CA VAL A 539 2.20 14.43 -18.01
C VAL A 539 1.54 13.26 -17.27
N PRO A 540 1.31 12.09 -17.92
CA PRO A 540 0.59 10.97 -17.30
C PRO A 540 1.29 10.32 -16.10
N SER A 541 2.61 10.10 -16.17
CA SER A 541 3.36 9.39 -15.12
C SER A 541 3.45 10.17 -13.81
N THR A 542 3.66 11.49 -13.90
CA THR A 542 3.70 12.38 -12.72
C THR A 542 2.32 12.50 -12.09
N ALA A 543 1.25 12.49 -12.90
CA ALA A 543 -0.13 12.49 -12.41
C ALA A 543 -0.42 11.24 -11.56
N TYR A 544 -0.03 10.04 -12.02
CA TYR A 544 -0.26 8.81 -11.27
C TYR A 544 0.38 8.84 -9.88
N VAL A 545 1.66 9.21 -9.79
CA VAL A 545 2.37 9.26 -8.51
C VAL A 545 1.80 10.36 -7.60
N SER A 546 1.60 11.57 -8.13
CA SER A 546 1.11 12.69 -7.32
C SER A 546 -0.32 12.48 -6.82
N LEU A 547 -1.22 11.97 -7.66
CA LEU A 547 -2.60 11.69 -7.30
C LEU A 547 -2.70 10.54 -6.28
N SER A 548 -1.90 9.49 -6.45
CA SER A 548 -1.82 8.41 -5.46
C SER A 548 -1.34 8.95 -4.10
N CYS A 549 -0.31 9.79 -4.08
CA CYS A 549 0.18 10.42 -2.85
C CYS A 549 -0.87 11.35 -2.21
N ILE A 550 -1.55 12.20 -2.98
CA ILE A 550 -2.59 13.11 -2.45
C ILE A 550 -3.73 12.30 -1.83
N ASN A 551 -4.22 11.29 -2.55
CA ASN A 551 -5.28 10.40 -2.05
C ASN A 551 -4.86 9.66 -0.79
N LEU A 552 -3.61 9.19 -0.74
CA LEU A 552 -3.03 8.55 0.44
C LEU A 552 -2.98 9.50 1.63
N PHE A 553 -2.46 10.71 1.43
CA PHE A 553 -2.35 11.69 2.50
C PHE A 553 -3.71 12.11 3.03
N ILE A 554 -4.70 12.35 2.16
CA ILE A 554 -6.06 12.66 2.58
C ILE A 554 -6.63 11.49 3.38
N GLY A 555 -6.54 10.26 2.86
CA GLY A 555 -7.05 9.07 3.53
C GLY A 555 -6.47 8.87 4.94
N ILE A 556 -5.13 8.81 5.05
CA ILE A 556 -4.44 8.53 6.31
C ILE A 556 -4.60 9.68 7.30
N ASN A 557 -4.40 10.94 6.89
CA ASN A 557 -4.47 12.05 7.85
C ASN A 557 -5.90 12.24 8.35
N CYS A 558 -6.91 12.15 7.48
CA CYS A 558 -8.29 12.30 7.90
C CYS A 558 -8.73 11.16 8.84
N SER A 559 -8.34 9.91 8.56
CA SER A 559 -8.66 8.78 9.46
C SER A 559 -7.87 8.84 10.77
N ALA A 560 -6.58 9.18 10.73
CA ALA A 560 -5.74 9.26 11.93
C ALA A 560 -6.16 10.42 12.85
N ILE A 561 -6.43 11.60 12.29
CA ILE A 561 -6.86 12.76 13.09
C ILE A 561 -8.17 12.46 13.80
N THR A 562 -9.15 11.85 13.12
CA THR A 562 -10.45 11.53 13.74
C THR A 562 -10.36 10.37 14.73
N PHE A 563 -9.51 9.37 14.49
CA PHE A 563 -9.23 8.31 15.47
C PHE A 563 -8.59 8.89 16.74
N ILE A 564 -7.57 9.74 16.59
CA ILE A 564 -6.91 10.39 17.73
C ILE A 564 -7.89 11.30 18.48
N LEU A 565 -8.71 12.07 17.77
CA LEU A 565 -9.70 12.95 18.39
C LEU A 565 -10.84 12.20 19.09
N ASP A 566 -11.08 10.92 18.75
CA ASP A 566 -12.04 10.08 19.49
C ASP A 566 -11.44 9.50 20.77
N LEU A 567 -10.11 9.45 20.88
CA LEU A 567 -9.42 9.09 22.13
C LEU A 567 -9.46 10.23 23.17
N PHE A 568 -9.65 11.48 22.72
CA PHE A 568 -9.83 12.64 23.59
C PHE A 568 -11.32 12.99 23.68
N GLU A 569 -11.85 13.33 24.86
CA GLU A 569 -13.28 13.54 25.09
C GLU A 569 -13.94 14.43 24.01
N GLY A 570 -15.03 13.91 23.43
CA GLY A 570 -15.66 14.42 22.21
C GLY A 570 -16.15 15.86 22.32
N THR A 571 -15.33 16.80 21.89
CA THR A 571 -15.69 18.22 21.77
C THR A 571 -16.59 18.46 20.55
N THR A 572 -17.37 19.54 20.56
CA THR A 572 -18.17 20.00 19.39
C THR A 572 -17.31 20.18 18.13
N LEU A 573 -16.01 20.46 18.30
CA LEU A 573 -15.03 20.52 17.22
C LEU A 573 -14.86 19.17 16.50
N ASN A 574 -14.86 18.05 17.23
CA ASN A 574 -14.74 16.72 16.65
C ASN A 574 -15.94 16.43 15.72
N GLN A 575 -17.17 16.70 16.17
CA GLN A 575 -18.36 16.51 15.35
C GLN A 575 -18.40 17.40 14.10
N LEU A 576 -17.94 18.66 14.21
CA LEU A 576 -17.81 19.58 13.08
C LEU A 576 -16.78 19.05 12.07
N LEU A 577 -15.61 18.62 12.54
CA LEU A 577 -14.55 18.08 11.69
C LEU A 577 -15.01 16.82 10.96
N LYS A 578 -15.65 15.88 11.68
CA LYS A 578 -16.24 14.67 11.08
C LYS A 578 -17.22 15.02 9.96
N THR A 579 -18.02 16.07 10.13
CA THR A 579 -19.00 16.50 9.11
C THR A 579 -18.35 17.13 7.89
N VAL A 580 -17.29 17.93 8.07
CA VAL A 580 -16.54 18.54 6.95
C VAL A 580 -15.76 17.49 6.16
N LEU A 581 -15.18 16.50 6.85
CA LEU A 581 -14.37 15.45 6.22
C LEU A 581 -15.18 14.45 5.39
N LEU A 582 -16.51 14.41 5.55
CA LEU A 582 -17.38 13.53 4.75
C LEU A 582 -17.24 13.77 3.25
N VAL A 583 -16.94 15.01 2.83
CA VAL A 583 -16.73 15.39 1.42
C VAL A 583 -15.64 14.54 0.75
N PHE A 584 -14.72 13.95 1.51
CA PHE A 584 -13.68 13.09 0.98
C PHE A 584 -14.08 11.61 1.10
N PRO A 585 -14.32 10.89 -0.02
CA PRO A 585 -14.70 9.49 0.06
C PRO A 585 -13.63 8.58 0.71
N HIS A 586 -12.34 8.96 0.61
CA HIS A 586 -11.25 8.28 1.30
C HIS A 586 -11.42 8.28 2.82
N TYR A 587 -11.94 9.37 3.38
CA TYR A 587 -12.26 9.45 4.79
C TYR A 587 -13.46 8.56 5.13
N CYS A 588 -14.51 8.57 4.32
CA CYS A 588 -15.71 7.74 4.52
C CYS A 588 -15.39 6.23 4.57
N LEU A 589 -14.54 5.74 3.65
CA LEU A 589 -14.07 4.34 3.67
C LEU A 589 -13.27 4.04 4.94
N GLY A 590 -12.28 4.88 5.27
CA GLY A 590 -11.44 4.66 6.44
C GLY A 590 -12.22 4.68 7.75
N ARG A 591 -13.12 5.65 7.88
CA ARG A 591 -13.97 5.79 9.06
C ARG A 591 -14.93 4.62 9.20
N GLY A 592 -15.58 4.20 8.11
CA GLY A 592 -16.47 3.03 8.11
C GLY A 592 -15.77 1.75 8.55
N LEU A 593 -14.52 1.51 8.13
CA LEU A 593 -13.73 0.34 8.55
C LEU A 593 -13.32 0.39 10.03
N VAL A 594 -12.98 1.56 10.55
CA VAL A 594 -12.64 1.77 11.97
C VAL A 594 -13.88 1.60 12.85
N ASP A 595 -15.02 2.17 12.43
CA ASP A 595 -16.27 2.05 13.16
C ASP A 595 -16.75 0.59 13.22
N MET A 596 -16.63 -0.17 12.12
CA MET A 596 -16.88 -1.64 12.12
C MET A 596 -16.03 -2.39 13.15
N ALA A 597 -14.73 -2.09 13.20
CA ALA A 597 -13.83 -2.71 14.18
C ALA A 597 -14.20 -2.35 15.62
N MET A 598 -14.52 -1.08 15.88
CA MET A 598 -14.93 -0.60 17.19
C MET A 598 -16.21 -1.29 17.68
N ASN A 599 -17.18 -1.47 16.79
CA ASN A 599 -18.44 -2.11 17.13
C ASN A 599 -18.28 -3.61 17.42
N GLN A 600 -17.44 -4.31 16.66
CA GLN A 600 -17.14 -5.72 16.98
C GLN A 600 -16.43 -5.84 18.33
N ALA A 601 -15.45 -4.97 18.60
CA ALA A 601 -14.75 -5.00 19.88
C ALA A 601 -15.70 -4.73 21.06
N MET A 602 -16.66 -3.82 20.90
CA MET A 602 -17.73 -3.61 21.88
C MET A 602 -18.63 -4.84 22.03
N THR A 603 -19.03 -5.47 20.92
CA THR A 603 -19.84 -6.70 20.93
C THR A 603 -19.13 -7.82 21.71
N ASP A 604 -17.83 -8.00 21.49
CA ASP A 604 -17.02 -9.01 22.19
C ASP A 604 -16.91 -8.70 23.70
N VAL A 605 -16.87 -7.42 24.08
CA VAL A 605 -16.90 -7.00 25.49
C VAL A 605 -18.24 -7.33 26.14
N PHE A 606 -19.37 -7.01 25.50
CA PHE A 606 -20.70 -7.32 26.03
C PHE A 606 -20.95 -8.84 26.11
N ALA A 607 -20.47 -9.60 25.12
CA ALA A 607 -20.54 -11.06 25.13
C ALA A 607 -19.78 -11.66 26.34
N ARG A 608 -18.66 -11.06 26.78
CA ARG A 608 -17.95 -11.47 28.01
C ARG A 608 -18.76 -11.20 29.29
N PHE A 609 -19.69 -10.25 29.26
CA PHE A 609 -20.64 -10.01 30.34
C PHE A 609 -21.91 -10.87 30.23
N GLY A 610 -22.02 -11.71 29.20
CA GLY A 610 -23.19 -12.54 28.93
C GLY A 610 -24.38 -11.77 28.34
N GLU A 611 -24.15 -10.56 27.83
CA GLU A 611 -25.14 -9.76 27.12
C GLU A 611 -24.90 -9.84 25.61
N ASP A 612 -25.91 -10.23 24.85
CA ASP A 612 -25.86 -10.23 23.38
C ASP A 612 -26.14 -8.80 22.87
N TYR A 613 -25.09 -8.03 22.62
CA TYR A 613 -25.17 -6.70 22.01
C TYR A 613 -24.79 -6.78 20.52
N SER A 614 -25.77 -6.80 19.61
CA SER A 614 -25.53 -6.82 18.16
C SER A 614 -26.29 -5.70 17.45
N PRO A 615 -25.72 -4.49 17.30
CA PRO A 615 -26.37 -3.41 16.59
C PRO A 615 -26.30 -3.61 15.07
N ASP A 616 -27.29 -3.07 14.36
CA ASP A 616 -27.36 -3.14 12.90
C ASP A 616 -26.29 -2.25 12.25
N PRO A 617 -25.43 -2.79 11.37
CA PRO A 617 -24.34 -2.01 10.76
C PRO A 617 -24.79 -0.84 9.87
N PHE A 618 -26.05 -0.85 9.40
CA PHE A 618 -26.59 0.18 8.51
C PHE A 618 -27.26 1.34 9.25
N ASP A 619 -27.14 1.38 10.57
CA ASP A 619 -27.72 2.47 11.36
C ASP A 619 -27.12 3.83 10.97
N TRP A 620 -27.93 4.88 11.06
CA TRP A 620 -27.60 6.22 10.57
C TRP A 620 -26.39 6.82 11.31
N ASP A 621 -26.35 6.64 12.64
CA ASP A 621 -25.30 7.16 13.49
C ASP A 621 -23.99 6.36 13.39
N PHE A 622 -24.03 5.19 12.74
CA PHE A 622 -22.90 4.29 12.57
C PHE A 622 -22.25 4.40 11.18
N ILE A 623 -22.66 3.57 10.21
CA ILE A 623 -22.09 3.58 8.85
C ILE A 623 -23.06 4.22 7.84
N GLY A 624 -24.36 4.27 8.15
CA GLY A 624 -25.40 4.73 7.22
C GLY A 624 -25.14 6.13 6.66
N LYS A 625 -24.70 7.08 7.52
CA LYS A 625 -24.32 8.43 7.09
C LYS A 625 -23.19 8.44 6.04
N ASN A 626 -22.16 7.61 6.23
CA ASN A 626 -21.01 7.54 5.32
C ASN A 626 -21.43 6.96 3.95
N LEU A 627 -22.26 5.91 3.95
CA LEU A 627 -22.77 5.30 2.71
C LEU A 627 -23.65 6.28 1.92
N PHE A 628 -24.54 7.00 2.61
CA PHE A 628 -25.41 7.98 1.99
C PHE A 628 -24.62 9.14 1.36
N CYS A 629 -23.63 9.69 2.09
CA CYS A 629 -22.76 10.75 1.57
C CYS A 629 -22.01 10.30 0.30
N MET A 630 -21.38 9.11 0.31
CA MET A 630 -20.67 8.61 -0.87
C MET A 630 -21.58 8.41 -2.09
N ALA A 631 -22.82 7.95 -1.88
CA ALA A 631 -23.78 7.81 -2.97
C ALA A 631 -24.10 9.16 -3.65
N VAL A 632 -24.32 10.20 -2.85
CA VAL A 632 -24.59 11.57 -3.33
C VAL A 632 -23.36 12.19 -4.00
N GLU A 633 -22.18 12.03 -3.41
CA GLU A 633 -20.91 12.56 -3.91
C GLU A 633 -20.58 12.07 -5.32
N GLY A 634 -20.80 10.78 -5.62
CA GLY A 634 -20.56 10.24 -6.95
C GLY A 634 -21.36 10.98 -8.04
N PHE A 635 -22.63 11.31 -7.79
CA PHE A 635 -23.44 12.10 -8.71
C PHE A 635 -22.93 13.54 -8.83
N VAL A 636 -22.60 14.18 -7.70
CA VAL A 636 -22.11 15.57 -7.66
C VAL A 636 -20.82 15.70 -8.47
N TYR A 637 -19.85 14.80 -8.24
CA TYR A 637 -18.57 14.81 -8.95
C TYR A 637 -18.71 14.46 -10.44
N PHE A 638 -19.60 13.54 -10.79
CA PHE A 638 -19.86 13.22 -12.19
C PHE A 638 -20.47 14.42 -12.93
N ILE A 639 -21.44 15.11 -12.33
CA ILE A 639 -22.03 16.34 -12.87
C ILE A 639 -20.96 17.44 -12.98
N LEU A 640 -20.12 17.61 -11.95
CA LEU A 640 -19.03 18.58 -11.97
C LEU A 640 -18.04 18.30 -13.12
N ASN A 641 -17.68 17.03 -13.36
CA ASN A 641 -16.83 16.64 -14.49
C ASN A 641 -17.49 16.99 -15.84
N LEU A 642 -18.79 16.74 -15.99
CA LEU A 642 -19.53 17.16 -17.18
C LEU A 642 -19.54 18.68 -17.34
N LEU A 643 -19.80 19.44 -16.27
CA LEU A 643 -19.77 20.91 -16.28
C LEU A 643 -18.40 21.46 -16.66
N LEU A 644 -17.31 20.85 -16.19
CA LEU A 644 -15.93 21.18 -16.55
C LEU A 644 -15.62 20.84 -18.02
N GLN A 645 -16.04 19.66 -18.49
CA GLN A 645 -15.88 19.24 -19.88
C GLN A 645 -16.63 20.18 -20.83
N TYR A 646 -17.82 20.60 -20.43
CA TYR A 646 -18.57 21.60 -21.15
C TYR A 646 -17.96 22.99 -20.96
N ARG A 647 -17.26 23.33 -19.86
CA ARG A 647 -16.79 24.67 -19.46
C ARG A 647 -17.91 25.70 -19.26
N PHE A 648 -18.99 25.31 -18.56
CA PHE A 648 -20.21 26.14 -18.35
C PHE A 648 -19.95 27.53 -17.75
N PHE A 649 -19.03 27.65 -16.78
CA PHE A 649 -18.78 28.88 -16.02
C PHE A 649 -17.93 29.96 -16.72
N LEU A 650 -17.31 29.68 -17.88
CA LEU A 650 -16.33 30.58 -18.51
C LEU A 650 -16.90 31.46 -19.64
N ASP A 651 -18.19 31.33 -19.96
CA ASP A 651 -18.79 31.94 -21.16
C ASP A 651 -19.30 33.38 -20.99
N HIS A 652 -19.30 33.94 -19.78
CA HIS A 652 -20.04 35.19 -19.53
C HIS A 652 -19.31 36.50 -19.83
N TRP A 653 -18.10 36.49 -20.38
CA TRP A 653 -17.32 37.72 -20.58
C TRP A 653 -16.78 37.87 -21.99
N ILE A 654 -17.19 39.00 -22.60
CA ILE A 654 -16.76 39.69 -23.83
C ILE A 654 -17.71 39.50 -25.03
N SER A 655 -18.56 40.52 -25.23
CA SER A 655 -19.20 40.84 -26.51
C SER A 655 -18.30 41.86 -27.24
N GLU A 656 -17.77 41.52 -28.41
CA GLU A 656 -17.03 42.47 -29.25
C GLU A 656 -18.00 43.26 -30.14
N GLY A 657 -17.78 44.58 -30.23
CA GLY A 657 -18.48 45.47 -31.17
C GLY A 657 -18.01 45.29 -32.62
N PRO A 658 -18.64 45.99 -33.59
CA PRO A 658 -18.33 45.88 -35.01
C PRO A 658 -16.89 46.35 -35.32
N LYS A 659 -16.14 45.53 -36.04
CA LYS A 659 -14.74 45.76 -36.44
C LYS A 659 -14.63 46.60 -37.73
N PRO A 660 -13.57 47.41 -37.90
CA PRO A 660 -13.39 48.30 -39.06
C PRO A 660 -13.18 47.55 -40.39
N PHE A 661 -13.52 48.21 -41.50
CA PHE A 661 -13.36 47.72 -42.88
C PHE A 661 -11.88 47.43 -43.23
N ILE A 662 -11.61 46.38 -44.01
CA ILE A 662 -10.26 46.02 -44.49
C ILE A 662 -9.90 46.97 -45.64
N LEU A 663 -8.75 47.65 -45.56
CA LEU A 663 -8.40 48.77 -46.46
C LEU A 663 -7.60 48.33 -47.71
N ASN A 664 -6.91 47.18 -47.66
CA ASN A 664 -6.09 46.63 -48.74
C ASN A 664 -6.33 45.12 -48.83
N GLU A 665 -7.10 44.67 -49.81
CA GLU A 665 -7.27 43.24 -50.14
C GLU A 665 -6.78 42.98 -51.55
N ASP A 666 -6.17 41.81 -51.75
CA ASP A 666 -5.83 41.35 -53.09
C ASP A 666 -7.11 41.15 -53.92
N LEU A 667 -7.02 41.43 -55.22
CA LEU A 667 -8.17 41.42 -56.14
C LEU A 667 -8.87 40.07 -56.20
N ASP A 668 -8.10 38.97 -56.14
CA ASP A 668 -8.60 37.59 -56.12
C ASP A 668 -9.30 37.24 -54.79
N VAL A 669 -8.75 37.67 -53.66
CA VAL A 669 -9.37 37.49 -52.33
C VAL A 669 -10.67 38.29 -52.21
N ALA A 670 -10.70 39.51 -52.74
CA ALA A 670 -11.90 40.34 -52.78
C ALA A 670 -12.98 39.73 -53.70
N GLN A 671 -12.60 39.17 -54.85
CA GLN A 671 -13.51 38.46 -55.76
C GLN A 671 -14.09 37.19 -55.12
N GLU A 672 -13.27 36.37 -54.46
CA GLU A 672 -13.74 35.17 -53.75
C GLU A 672 -14.65 35.55 -52.58
N ARG A 673 -14.30 36.59 -51.82
CA ARG A 673 -15.21 37.12 -50.79
C ARG A 673 -16.55 37.55 -51.39
N GLN A 674 -16.53 38.31 -52.48
CA GLN A 674 -17.76 38.73 -53.15
C GLN A 674 -18.58 37.53 -53.64
N ARG A 675 -17.94 36.51 -54.21
CA ARG A 675 -18.57 35.23 -54.57
C ARG A 675 -19.24 34.57 -53.37
N ILE A 676 -18.59 34.49 -52.22
CA ILE A 676 -19.14 33.87 -50.99
C ILE A 676 -20.30 34.68 -50.41
N TYR A 677 -20.30 36.00 -50.59
CA TYR A 677 -21.38 36.89 -50.15
C TYR A 677 -22.58 36.88 -51.09
N GLU A 678 -22.37 36.79 -52.40
CA GLU A 678 -23.42 36.79 -53.42
C GLU A 678 -24.00 35.38 -53.68
N SER A 679 -23.18 34.33 -53.58
CA SER A 679 -23.60 32.95 -53.80
C SER A 679 -24.16 32.31 -52.54
N GLU A 680 -25.45 32.50 -52.30
CA GLU A 680 -26.20 31.58 -51.45
C GLU A 680 -26.44 30.22 -52.13
N LYS A 681 -26.07 29.99 -53.41
CA LYS A 681 -26.44 28.80 -54.23
C LYS A 681 -25.30 28.13 -55.03
N THR A 682 -24.05 28.10 -54.57
CA THR A 682 -22.97 27.30 -55.18
C THR A 682 -22.93 25.85 -54.65
N ASN A 683 -22.47 24.89 -55.47
CA ASN A 683 -22.26 23.47 -55.13
C ASN A 683 -21.03 23.24 -54.21
N ASP A 684 -20.72 24.20 -53.35
CA ASP A 684 -19.56 24.16 -52.47
C ASP A 684 -19.87 23.25 -51.28
N ILE A 685 -18.99 22.26 -51.02
CA ILE A 685 -19.11 21.36 -49.86
C ILE A 685 -18.80 22.14 -48.58
N LEU A 686 -17.80 23.02 -48.62
CA LEU A 686 -17.36 23.83 -47.50
C LEU A 686 -17.53 25.30 -47.84
N HIS A 687 -18.26 26.04 -47.01
CA HIS A 687 -18.52 27.47 -47.17
C HIS A 687 -18.10 28.19 -45.90
N ILE A 688 -17.10 29.07 -45.99
CA ILE A 688 -16.55 29.84 -44.87
C ILE A 688 -16.80 31.32 -45.14
N LYS A 689 -17.42 32.02 -44.19
CA LYS A 689 -17.76 33.45 -44.27
C LYS A 689 -17.25 34.18 -43.03
N ASP A 690 -16.37 35.16 -43.25
CA ASP A 690 -15.79 36.06 -42.24
C ASP A 690 -15.18 35.37 -41.02
N LEU A 691 -14.61 34.17 -41.18
CA LEU A 691 -14.09 33.39 -40.06
C LEU A 691 -12.87 34.09 -39.43
N THR A 692 -13.01 34.48 -38.17
CA THR A 692 -12.03 35.27 -37.41
C THR A 692 -11.70 34.56 -36.10
N LYS A 693 -10.45 34.61 -35.62
CA LYS A 693 -10.02 34.09 -34.32
C LYS A 693 -9.06 35.03 -33.62
N THR A 694 -9.40 35.43 -32.41
CA THR A 694 -8.46 36.09 -31.47
C THR A 694 -8.24 35.21 -30.24
N TYR A 695 -6.98 35.08 -29.80
CA TYR A 695 -6.63 34.37 -28.56
C TYR A 695 -6.58 35.36 -27.37
N PRO A 696 -6.96 34.94 -26.15
CA PRO A 696 -6.91 35.79 -24.97
C PRO A 696 -5.48 36.31 -24.73
N GLY A 697 -5.32 37.62 -24.53
CA GLY A 697 -4.02 38.27 -24.34
C GLY A 697 -3.30 38.67 -25.62
N MET A 698 -3.83 38.33 -26.80
CA MET A 698 -3.31 38.83 -28.08
C MET A 698 -4.22 39.93 -28.63
N MET A 699 -3.64 41.09 -28.98
CA MET A 699 -4.37 42.20 -29.61
C MET A 699 -4.59 41.98 -31.12
N ILE A 700 -3.73 41.17 -31.74
CA ILE A 700 -3.79 40.85 -33.18
C ILE A 700 -4.59 39.54 -33.35
N PRO A 701 -5.59 39.49 -34.24
CA PRO A 701 -6.29 38.26 -34.55
C PRO A 701 -5.33 37.23 -35.18
N ALA A 702 -5.38 35.98 -34.70
CA ALA A 702 -4.63 34.86 -35.26
C ALA A 702 -5.22 34.36 -36.58
N VAL A 703 -6.49 34.67 -36.84
CA VAL A 703 -7.17 34.51 -38.14
C VAL A 703 -8.08 35.72 -38.28
N ASP A 704 -8.03 36.46 -39.39
CA ASP A 704 -8.91 37.62 -39.62
C ASP A 704 -9.79 37.39 -40.86
N ARG A 705 -11.11 37.30 -40.65
CA ARG A 705 -12.16 37.33 -41.67
C ARG A 705 -11.90 36.52 -42.96
N ILE A 706 -11.52 35.25 -42.81
CA ILE A 706 -11.36 34.33 -43.96
C ILE A 706 -12.72 34.07 -44.63
N CYS A 707 -12.78 34.24 -45.95
CA CYS A 707 -13.92 33.87 -46.79
C CYS A 707 -13.45 32.93 -47.91
N VAL A 708 -13.92 31.69 -47.92
CA VAL A 708 -13.49 30.64 -48.88
C VAL A 708 -14.64 29.67 -49.13
N GLY A 709 -14.86 29.29 -50.39
CA GLY A 709 -15.74 28.19 -50.81
C GLY A 709 -14.95 27.09 -51.50
N VAL A 710 -15.15 25.83 -51.08
CA VAL A 710 -14.51 24.66 -51.70
C VAL A 710 -15.56 23.78 -52.38
N SER A 711 -15.38 23.53 -53.66
CA SER A 711 -16.30 22.78 -54.52
C SER A 711 -16.25 21.27 -54.23
N ALA A 712 -17.32 20.54 -54.57
CA ALA A 712 -17.30 19.09 -54.46
C ALA A 712 -16.27 18.44 -55.39
N GLY A 713 -15.36 17.63 -54.84
CA GLY A 713 -14.31 16.94 -55.61
C GLY A 713 -13.04 17.77 -55.84
N GLU A 714 -12.99 18.99 -55.33
CA GLU A 714 -11.82 19.87 -55.41
C GLU A 714 -10.78 19.50 -54.35
N CYS A 715 -9.50 19.44 -54.73
CA CYS A 715 -8.39 19.32 -53.80
C CYS A 715 -7.94 20.72 -53.36
N PHE A 716 -8.22 21.10 -52.11
CA PHE A 716 -7.89 22.41 -51.57
C PHE A 716 -6.73 22.33 -50.58
N GLY A 717 -5.66 23.11 -50.82
CA GLY A 717 -4.49 23.22 -49.96
C GLY A 717 -4.36 24.61 -49.33
N LEU A 718 -4.11 24.67 -48.01
CA LEU A 718 -3.89 25.93 -47.30
C LEU A 718 -2.38 26.13 -47.06
N LEU A 719 -1.74 26.94 -47.91
CA LEU A 719 -0.30 27.24 -47.84
C LEU A 719 -0.05 28.60 -47.15
N GLY A 720 1.07 28.73 -46.45
CA GLY A 720 1.48 29.98 -45.81
C GLY A 720 2.66 29.77 -44.87
N VAL A 721 3.25 30.86 -44.35
CA VAL A 721 4.36 30.79 -43.38
C VAL A 721 3.90 30.27 -42.01
N ASN A 722 4.84 29.83 -41.16
CA ASN A 722 4.54 29.51 -39.76
C ASN A 722 4.04 30.77 -39.04
N GLY A 723 2.90 30.65 -38.35
CA GLY A 723 2.23 31.81 -37.73
C GLY A 723 1.11 32.45 -38.57
N ALA A 724 0.92 32.06 -39.84
CA ALA A 724 -0.16 32.58 -40.70
C ALA A 724 -1.59 32.15 -40.31
N GLY A 725 -1.77 31.42 -39.20
CA GLY A 725 -3.09 30.98 -38.75
C GLY A 725 -3.62 29.66 -39.34
N LYS A 726 -2.87 28.98 -40.22
CA LYS A 726 -3.28 27.72 -40.88
C LYS A 726 -3.87 26.67 -39.93
N THR A 727 -3.09 26.30 -38.92
CA THR A 727 -3.51 25.31 -37.91
C THR A 727 -4.70 25.83 -37.09
N THR A 728 -4.79 27.13 -36.86
CA THR A 728 -5.93 27.76 -36.15
C THR A 728 -7.20 27.65 -36.99
N THR A 729 -7.13 27.85 -38.30
CA THR A 729 -8.26 27.65 -39.24
C THR A 729 -8.77 26.21 -39.21
N PHE A 730 -7.88 25.22 -39.33
CA PHE A 730 -8.29 23.80 -39.25
C PHE A 730 -8.89 23.44 -37.89
N LYS A 731 -8.33 23.96 -36.79
CA LYS A 731 -8.87 23.76 -35.43
C LYS A 731 -10.29 24.32 -35.28
N MET A 732 -10.58 25.46 -35.93
CA MET A 732 -11.93 26.03 -35.94
C MET A 732 -12.91 25.17 -36.74
N LEU A 733 -12.49 24.68 -37.90
CA LEU A 733 -13.33 23.85 -38.78
C LEU A 733 -13.66 22.48 -38.18
N THR A 734 -12.70 21.86 -37.46
CA THR A 734 -12.90 20.56 -36.80
C THR A 734 -13.52 20.69 -35.40
N GLY A 735 -13.91 21.90 -34.99
CA GLY A 735 -14.52 22.15 -33.68
C GLY A 735 -13.62 21.83 -32.49
N ARG A 736 -12.28 21.79 -32.67
CA ARG A 736 -11.32 21.49 -31.60
C ARG A 736 -11.42 22.56 -30.51
N HIS A 737 -11.97 22.16 -29.35
CA HIS A 737 -12.35 23.01 -28.21
C HIS A 737 -13.54 23.93 -28.51
N ARG A 738 -14.74 23.31 -28.50
CA ARG A 738 -16.11 23.87 -28.61
C ARG A 738 -16.36 25.25 -27.98
N ARG A 739 -15.58 25.67 -26.97
CA ARG A 739 -15.71 27.00 -26.32
C ARG A 739 -14.49 27.92 -26.33
N HIS A 740 -13.27 27.42 -26.53
CA HIS A 740 -12.14 28.32 -26.81
C HIS A 740 -12.35 29.03 -28.14
N ILE A 741 -13.02 28.39 -29.10
CA ILE A 741 -13.50 28.98 -30.35
C ILE A 741 -14.58 30.04 -30.04
N ARG A 742 -15.58 29.75 -29.19
CA ARG A 742 -16.66 30.71 -28.89
C ARG A 742 -16.19 32.07 -28.32
N ARG A 743 -15.14 32.09 -27.50
CA ARG A 743 -14.46 33.33 -27.09
C ARG A 743 -13.56 33.87 -28.20
N GLY A 744 -13.97 34.95 -28.85
CA GLY A 744 -13.18 35.64 -29.88
C GLY A 744 -13.22 35.02 -31.28
N VAL A 745 -14.26 34.23 -31.61
CA VAL A 745 -14.57 33.87 -33.00
C VAL A 745 -15.79 34.62 -33.49
N SER A 746 -15.64 35.28 -34.63
CA SER A 746 -16.72 35.91 -35.40
C SER A 746 -16.74 35.29 -36.79
N GLY A 747 -17.90 35.24 -37.45
CA GLY A 747 -18.10 34.62 -38.77
C GLY A 747 -18.97 33.35 -38.76
N ARG A 748 -19.31 32.84 -39.96
CA ARG A 748 -20.13 31.65 -40.19
C ARG A 748 -19.36 30.63 -41.05
N ALA A 749 -19.41 29.36 -40.70
CA ALA A 749 -18.95 28.27 -41.56
C ALA A 749 -20.07 27.23 -41.71
N GLN A 750 -20.35 26.80 -42.94
CA GLN A 750 -21.45 25.91 -43.32
C GLN A 750 -20.91 24.77 -44.19
N VAL A 751 -21.42 23.55 -43.97
CA VAL A 751 -21.11 22.38 -44.81
C VAL A 751 -22.42 21.93 -45.47
N ARG A 752 -22.49 21.99 -46.80
CA ARG A 752 -23.77 22.08 -47.50
C ARG A 752 -24.51 20.76 -47.70
N ARG A 753 -23.84 19.60 -47.58
CA ARG A 753 -24.43 18.32 -48.01
C ARG A 753 -25.79 17.96 -47.36
N GLU A 754 -26.19 18.63 -46.28
CA GLU A 754 -27.54 18.54 -45.67
C GLU A 754 -28.10 19.91 -45.16
N GLY A 755 -27.56 21.06 -45.57
CA GLY A 755 -28.03 22.39 -45.10
C GLY A 755 -27.72 22.71 -43.62
N LEU A 756 -26.70 22.08 -43.05
CA LEU A 756 -26.37 22.16 -41.62
C LEU A 756 -25.30 23.23 -41.34
N ILE A 757 -25.61 24.16 -40.44
CA ILE A 757 -24.64 25.11 -39.90
C ILE A 757 -23.76 24.34 -38.90
N ILE A 758 -22.43 24.47 -39.00
CA ILE A 758 -21.46 23.78 -38.13
C ILE A 758 -21.73 24.03 -36.63
N LEU A 759 -22.40 25.15 -36.30
CA LEU A 759 -22.77 25.54 -34.94
C LEU A 759 -24.03 24.84 -34.40
N THR A 760 -25.00 24.44 -35.25
CA THR A 760 -26.27 23.84 -34.80
C THR A 760 -26.29 22.32 -34.86
N SER A 761 -25.60 21.69 -35.81
CA SER A 761 -25.61 20.22 -35.99
C SER A 761 -24.21 19.64 -36.25
N ILE A 762 -23.28 19.91 -35.34
CA ILE A 762 -21.87 19.52 -35.47
C ILE A 762 -21.64 18.00 -35.48
N LEU A 763 -22.50 17.22 -34.83
CA LEU A 763 -22.36 15.76 -34.74
C LEU A 763 -22.52 15.09 -36.11
N ASP A 764 -23.43 15.60 -36.95
CA ASP A 764 -23.70 15.08 -38.29
C ASP A 764 -22.60 15.49 -39.28
N VAL A 765 -22.02 16.68 -39.11
CA VAL A 765 -20.82 17.13 -39.86
C VAL A 765 -19.61 16.26 -39.51
N HIS A 766 -19.41 16.01 -38.22
CA HIS A 766 -18.31 15.18 -37.70
C HIS A 766 -18.38 13.72 -38.18
N GLN A 767 -19.58 13.15 -38.32
CA GLN A 767 -19.74 11.80 -38.88
C GLN A 767 -19.25 11.68 -40.33
N ASN A 768 -19.33 12.77 -41.10
CA ASN A 768 -19.03 12.79 -42.54
C ASN A 768 -17.65 13.38 -42.88
N MET A 769 -16.96 13.97 -41.90
CA MET A 769 -15.64 14.60 -42.08
C MET A 769 -14.50 13.68 -41.62
N GLY A 770 -13.37 13.70 -42.32
CA GLY A 770 -12.11 13.09 -41.89
C GLY A 770 -11.17 14.15 -41.33
N TYR A 771 -10.48 13.85 -40.22
CA TYR A 771 -9.42 14.73 -39.70
C TYR A 771 -8.22 13.89 -39.30
N CYS A 772 -7.07 14.20 -39.90
CA CYS A 772 -5.79 13.64 -39.49
C CYS A 772 -5.01 14.73 -38.73
N PRO A 773 -4.74 14.56 -37.42
CA PRO A 773 -3.93 15.50 -36.66
C PRO A 773 -2.46 15.44 -37.07
N GLN A 774 -1.70 16.49 -36.70
CA GLN A 774 -0.24 16.57 -36.93
C GLN A 774 0.56 15.54 -36.11
N PHE A 775 0.02 15.09 -34.98
CA PHE A 775 0.63 14.07 -34.13
C PHE A 775 -0.17 12.78 -34.26
N ASP A 776 0.52 11.64 -34.19
CA ASP A 776 -0.11 10.33 -34.29
C ASP A 776 -1.07 10.09 -33.13
N ALA A 777 -2.36 10.13 -33.43
CA ALA A 777 -3.44 9.90 -32.46
C ALA A 777 -3.74 8.41 -32.30
N ILE A 778 -2.68 7.63 -32.08
CA ILE A 778 -2.74 6.17 -31.95
C ILE A 778 -2.77 5.74 -30.49
N ASP A 779 -3.39 4.59 -30.25
CA ASP A 779 -3.30 3.85 -29.00
C ASP A 779 -2.23 2.76 -29.17
N GLU A 780 -1.09 2.91 -28.51
CA GLU A 780 0.11 2.08 -28.73
C GLU A 780 -0.14 0.57 -28.56
N LEU A 781 -1.13 0.18 -27.76
CA LEU A 781 -1.45 -1.22 -27.43
C LEU A 781 -2.48 -1.87 -28.35
N LEU A 782 -3.18 -1.10 -29.19
CA LEU A 782 -4.13 -1.63 -30.17
C LEU A 782 -3.43 -1.92 -31.50
N THR A 783 -3.91 -2.91 -32.24
CA THR A 783 -3.40 -3.22 -33.59
C THR A 783 -3.94 -2.22 -34.62
N GLY A 784 -3.27 -2.08 -35.77
CA GLY A 784 -3.75 -1.24 -36.87
C GLY A 784 -5.17 -1.62 -37.32
N ARG A 785 -5.46 -2.92 -37.39
CA ARG A 785 -6.79 -3.44 -37.71
C ARG A 785 -7.85 -3.05 -36.68
N GLU A 786 -7.55 -3.14 -35.39
CA GLU A 786 -8.48 -2.78 -34.32
C GLU A 786 -8.79 -1.28 -34.30
N HIS A 787 -7.82 -0.43 -34.62
CA HIS A 787 -8.06 1.00 -34.80
C HIS A 787 -9.05 1.27 -35.93
N LEU A 788 -8.89 0.60 -37.08
CA LEU A 788 -9.82 0.74 -38.20
C LEU A 788 -11.22 0.22 -37.85
N HIS A 789 -11.31 -0.91 -37.15
CA HIS A 789 -12.59 -1.41 -36.63
C HIS A 789 -13.24 -0.42 -35.68
N LEU A 790 -12.47 0.18 -34.76
CA LEU A 790 -12.96 1.20 -33.83
C LEU A 790 -13.54 2.41 -34.58
N TYR A 791 -12.77 3.03 -35.47
CA TYR A 791 -13.23 4.22 -36.18
C TYR A 791 -14.37 3.93 -37.17
N ALA A 792 -14.41 2.73 -37.76
CA ALA A 792 -15.55 2.28 -38.56
C ALA A 792 -16.83 2.17 -37.71
N ARG A 793 -16.73 1.64 -36.47
CA ARG A 793 -17.86 1.61 -35.52
C ARG A 793 -18.31 3.00 -35.12
N LEU A 794 -17.37 3.90 -34.80
CA LEU A 794 -17.68 5.27 -34.37
C LEU A 794 -18.41 6.08 -35.47
N ARG A 795 -18.05 5.85 -36.74
CA ARG A 795 -18.67 6.49 -37.93
C ARG A 795 -19.99 5.86 -38.39
N GLY A 796 -20.39 4.74 -37.80
CA GLY A 796 -21.68 4.10 -38.07
C GLY A 796 -21.71 3.11 -39.23
N VAL A 797 -20.58 2.50 -39.60
CA VAL A 797 -20.55 1.39 -40.58
C VAL A 797 -21.27 0.16 -40.00
N PRO A 798 -22.13 -0.57 -40.75
CA PRO A 798 -22.83 -1.75 -40.26
C PRO A 798 -21.85 -2.86 -39.84
N GLU A 799 -22.12 -3.57 -38.73
CA GLU A 799 -21.14 -4.47 -38.09
C GLU A 799 -20.63 -5.57 -39.03
N TYR A 800 -21.50 -6.10 -39.90
CA TYR A 800 -21.16 -7.15 -40.86
C TYR A 800 -20.23 -6.69 -41.99
N GLU A 801 -20.07 -5.37 -42.21
CA GLU A 801 -19.23 -4.80 -43.27
C GLU A 801 -17.93 -4.21 -42.73
N ILE A 802 -17.77 -4.09 -41.41
CA ILE A 802 -16.61 -3.44 -40.81
C ILE A 802 -15.31 -4.14 -41.20
N SER A 803 -15.28 -5.48 -41.16
CA SER A 803 -14.11 -6.26 -41.56
C SER A 803 -13.78 -6.06 -43.04
N ARG A 804 -14.80 -5.99 -43.91
CA ARG A 804 -14.61 -5.71 -45.35
C ARG A 804 -14.04 -4.31 -45.59
N VAL A 805 -14.59 -3.30 -44.92
CA VAL A 805 -14.16 -1.90 -45.05
C VAL A 805 -12.75 -1.70 -44.49
N ALA A 806 -12.44 -2.32 -43.35
CA ALA A 806 -11.11 -2.26 -42.76
C ALA A 806 -10.07 -2.95 -43.66
N GLU A 807 -10.37 -4.12 -44.22
CA GLU A 807 -9.47 -4.82 -45.13
C GLU A 807 -9.22 -4.02 -46.42
N TRP A 808 -10.27 -3.43 -46.99
CA TRP A 808 -10.14 -2.50 -48.13
C TRP A 808 -9.22 -1.31 -47.80
N ALA A 809 -9.35 -0.73 -46.61
CA ALA A 809 -8.51 0.38 -46.18
C ALA A 809 -7.05 -0.04 -45.97
N ILE A 810 -6.82 -1.21 -45.36
CA ILE A 810 -5.47 -1.79 -45.15
C ILE A 810 -4.76 -2.00 -46.50
N GLN A 811 -5.46 -2.62 -47.47
CA GLN A 811 -4.91 -2.88 -48.80
C GLN A 811 -4.60 -1.59 -49.56
N LYS A 812 -5.51 -0.61 -49.51
CA LYS A 812 -5.34 0.68 -50.20
C LYS A 812 -4.20 1.52 -49.62
N LEU A 813 -3.92 1.39 -48.32
CA LEU A 813 -2.82 2.07 -47.63
C LEU A 813 -1.50 1.29 -47.69
N GLY A 814 -1.48 0.07 -48.24
CA GLY A 814 -0.28 -0.77 -48.30
C GLY A 814 0.19 -1.29 -46.93
N LEU A 815 -0.70 -1.40 -45.94
CA LEU A 815 -0.37 -1.76 -44.55
C LEU A 815 -0.63 -3.24 -44.20
N SER A 816 -0.82 -4.10 -45.21
CA SER A 816 -1.23 -5.51 -45.00
C SER A 816 -0.25 -6.33 -44.15
N GLU A 817 1.06 -6.09 -44.28
CA GLU A 817 2.09 -6.83 -43.52
C GLU A 817 2.13 -6.45 -42.04
N TYR A 818 1.74 -5.22 -41.70
CA TYR A 818 1.85 -4.68 -40.34
C TYR A 818 0.51 -4.62 -39.61
N ALA A 819 -0.63 -4.76 -40.30
CA ALA A 819 -1.97 -4.51 -39.77
C ALA A 819 -2.33 -5.23 -38.45
N ASP A 820 -1.77 -6.41 -38.21
CA ASP A 820 -2.03 -7.23 -37.01
C ASP A 820 -0.95 -7.06 -35.91
N GLN A 821 0.08 -6.24 -36.15
CA GLN A 821 1.06 -5.85 -35.13
C GLN A 821 0.53 -4.66 -34.31
N SER A 822 1.07 -4.47 -33.09
CA SER A 822 0.67 -3.36 -32.21
C SER A 822 1.08 -2.02 -32.82
N ALA A 823 0.20 -1.02 -32.80
CA ALA A 823 0.48 0.28 -33.40
C ALA A 823 1.70 0.98 -32.78
N GLY A 824 2.04 0.68 -31.51
CA GLY A 824 3.23 1.19 -30.85
C GLY A 824 4.56 0.61 -31.35
N THR A 825 4.56 -0.42 -32.19
CA THR A 825 5.78 -1.00 -32.79
C THR A 825 6.01 -0.57 -34.23
N TYR A 826 5.16 0.29 -34.77
CA TYR A 826 5.21 0.73 -36.17
C TYR A 826 6.29 1.78 -36.41
#